data_AF-A0A959R3U5-F1
#
_entry.id   AF-A0A959R3U5-F1
#
_cell.length_a   1.000
_cell.length_b   1.000
_cell.length_c   1.000
_cell.angle_alpha   90.00
_cell.angle_beta   90.00
_cell.angle_gamma   90.00
#
_symmetry.space_group_name_H-M   'P 1'
#
loop_
_entity.id
_entity.type
_entity.pdbx_description
1 polymer ?
#
loop_
_entity_poly.entity_id
_entity_poly.type
_entity_poly.pdbx_seq_one_letter_code
_entity_poly.pdbx_strand_id
1 'polypeptide(L)'
;MKRLSLISTTLLGVLIMFAFTMTSYGQTVESTIDIPGTISYQGLLTSPNGGAIDDGTYNITVTIYADEKGEEALWQQTYPTLVAGGLFNIYLGTPEHPLPGPDAMNRPLWVGTQVAGSAELRPLTPLTSSPYALNVSDKAITARKLAEGAVTADKVDMNYVSEVRVDGKRVTGKGSVLNLESGKDISLNYDAVTGSVKIESAHTATGTHKGEDGASLQGLNDAWGGQGDQLDPGTHNLVLPAAGDWLGTSNNVIMEIKTWGTTAMRYQTSAAGVTPNVIGGNIANVVVATSVGSVIDGGGSGGFVFNFINGDYDALGGGDNNAIGTAANAYNYSTLGGGQGNSIQNNWATLAGGAVNTVSGAYGTVSGGQSNSVTTTHGTVGGGLINVVNANYGTIGGGDHNLVTALAGTIGGGEDHEVNDIYGTVGGGFANIIAAGAPYGTIAGGTMNTVNNQNGTIGGGNTNTVSGDFGTVSGGGTNTVTAPEGVVAGGTANNVSAAQGSIGGGTANTVTAAQGTIGGGSGNNVNLPQGTIGGGAGNNINGPLGTVGGGFNNHVNQQLGTIGGGQDNLINNMYGSVLGGQNNHINADYGSIGGGHDNIIHPMGVSGTIGGGQINMLDGDHATIGGGMGNNIMPLGLFATIGGGIGNMVDGDRATIGGGEANNIVGPSSFSTIGGGQANLIDVQHGTIAGGEGNNVMAGGMYGSIGGGQVNHVDVQHGTIGGGEANNVIAAGMHGTIGGGQANLVDVQHGTVGGGEVNNVIAGAFHGTIGGGQANLVDAQHGTVGGGEANAITAAPYGTIPGGDNLNVANSYAQTAVGFFNAPRGAVGIRPAPVALTDDPLFMVGNGDWAGGVPVRTNAFEVSYNGHSVIYDVNGSGGATVFPGRPAIKGATYVDNVIYGWADVPATAGGAGTVVVPNDDFGVATIVKGAAVGEYIVTLNVTDPVTGLPVTLLNASITATLVDDPVGSVTCGSITTTRIGTFGANSFKIQTFNLSGGSCLNDELPFMFKVTGRP
;
A
#
# COMPACT_ATOMS: atom_id res chain seq x y z
N MET A 1 5.22 42.30 -27.08
CA MET A 1 4.18 43.26 -26.63
C MET A 1 3.16 42.51 -25.75
N LYS A 2 2.31 43.21 -24.98
CA LYS A 2 1.49 42.67 -23.86
C LYS A 2 2.27 42.15 -22.63
N ARG A 3 3.01 43.03 -21.95
CA ARG A 3 3.42 42.90 -20.52
C ARG A 3 3.54 44.30 -19.89
N LEU A 4 2.41 45.00 -19.71
CA LEU A 4 2.40 46.38 -19.16
C LEU A 4 0.99 46.82 -18.69
N SER A 5 0.37 46.09 -17.74
CA SER A 5 -0.99 46.40 -17.26
C SER A 5 -1.39 45.79 -15.90
N LEU A 6 -0.48 45.63 -14.93
CA LEU A 6 -0.85 45.08 -13.60
C LEU A 6 0.01 45.56 -12.40
N ILE A 7 0.47 46.82 -12.43
CA ILE A 7 1.20 47.45 -11.31
C ILE A 7 0.56 48.79 -10.87
N SER A 8 -0.50 49.25 -11.56
CA SER A 8 -1.03 50.62 -11.43
C SER A 8 -2.25 50.78 -10.50
N THR A 9 -2.76 49.72 -9.88
CA THR A 9 -4.05 49.74 -9.14
C THR A 9 -3.93 49.62 -7.62
N THR A 10 -2.80 49.15 -7.07
CA THR A 10 -2.59 49.03 -5.62
C THR A 10 -1.94 50.25 -4.97
N LEU A 11 -1.36 51.17 -5.74
CA LEU A 11 -0.63 52.33 -5.19
C LEU A 11 -1.48 53.60 -4.99
N LEU A 12 -2.75 53.61 -5.42
CA LEU A 12 -3.61 54.80 -5.40
C LEU A 12 -4.59 54.85 -4.20
N GLY A 13 -4.82 53.73 -3.52
CA GLY A 13 -5.78 53.65 -2.41
C GLY A 13 -5.32 54.23 -1.07
N VAL A 14 -4.01 54.50 -0.91
CA VAL A 14 -3.39 54.86 0.38
C VAL A 14 -3.20 56.38 0.55
N LEU A 15 -3.37 57.18 -0.52
CA LEU A 15 -2.98 58.60 -0.53
C LEU A 15 -4.14 59.61 -0.40
N ILE A 16 -5.38 59.16 -0.12
CA ILE A 16 -6.57 60.04 -0.09
C ILE A 16 -7.42 59.84 1.19
N MET A 17 -6.79 59.77 2.37
CA MET A 17 -7.47 59.95 3.67
C MET A 17 -6.58 60.67 4.71
N PHE A 18 -5.98 61.81 4.33
CA PHE A 18 -5.41 62.75 5.29
C PHE A 18 -5.75 64.20 4.92
N ALA A 19 -6.49 64.87 5.82
CA ALA A 19 -7.04 66.23 5.70
C ALA A 19 -8.10 66.40 4.57
N PHE A 20 -9.18 67.19 4.71
CA PHE A 20 -9.53 68.19 5.73
C PHE A 20 -11.05 68.22 5.98
N THR A 21 -11.49 68.27 7.24
CA THR A 21 -12.49 69.22 7.75
C THR A 21 -12.46 69.24 9.28
N MET A 22 -12.58 70.42 9.89
CA MET A 22 -12.76 70.57 11.34
C MET A 22 -14.20 71.00 11.65
N THR A 23 -14.81 70.38 12.65
CA THR A 23 -15.76 71.06 13.53
C THR A 23 -15.74 70.39 14.90
N SER A 24 -15.87 71.18 15.96
CA SER A 24 -15.62 70.74 17.34
C SER A 24 -16.77 69.96 17.95
N TYR A 25 -16.46 68.84 18.60
CA TYR A 25 -17.03 68.55 19.91
C TYR A 25 -15.96 67.89 20.78
N GLY A 26 -15.78 68.38 22.01
CA GLY A 26 -14.87 67.76 22.98
C GLY A 26 -15.60 66.68 23.74
N GLN A 27 -15.18 65.43 23.58
CA GLN A 27 -15.49 64.35 24.51
C GLN A 27 -14.23 63.56 24.83
N THR A 28 -13.87 63.55 26.11
CA THR A 28 -12.96 62.57 26.69
C THR A 28 -13.69 61.22 26.72
N VAL A 29 -13.44 60.37 25.73
CA VAL A 29 -13.80 58.95 25.82
C VAL A 29 -12.69 58.29 26.64
N GLU A 30 -12.97 58.01 27.90
CA GLU A 30 -12.16 57.08 28.69
C GLU A 30 -12.29 55.70 28.03
N SER A 31 -11.19 55.17 27.47
CA SER A 31 -11.14 53.79 27.00
C SER A 31 -11.07 52.86 28.21
N THR A 32 -12.23 52.59 28.82
CA THR A 32 -12.38 51.47 29.74
C THR A 32 -11.92 50.20 29.01
N ILE A 33 -10.88 49.53 29.53
CA ILE A 33 -10.42 48.26 28.99
C ILE A 33 -11.46 47.21 29.36
N ASP A 34 -12.45 47.06 28.50
CA ASP A 34 -13.53 46.10 28.70
C ASP A 34 -13.00 44.67 28.48
N ILE A 35 -13.45 43.73 29.31
CA ILE A 35 -12.92 42.36 29.29
C ILE A 35 -13.46 41.67 28.03
N PRO A 36 -12.63 40.97 27.23
CA PRO A 36 -13.08 40.36 25.98
C PRO A 36 -14.28 39.42 26.16
N GLY A 37 -15.48 39.87 25.78
CA GLY A 37 -16.76 39.13 25.88
C GLY A 37 -16.91 37.96 24.90
N THR A 38 -15.80 37.37 24.46
CA THR A 38 -15.74 36.38 23.38
C THR A 38 -15.39 34.98 23.87
N ILE A 39 -15.91 33.97 23.16
CA ILE A 39 -15.54 32.56 23.35
C ILE A 39 -14.78 32.11 22.10
N SER A 40 -13.52 31.68 22.24
CA SER A 40 -12.86 30.93 21.17
C SER A 40 -13.47 29.54 21.07
N TYR A 41 -13.90 29.16 19.87
CA TYR A 41 -14.49 27.88 19.56
C TYR A 41 -13.78 27.28 18.35
N GLN A 42 -13.16 26.12 18.56
CA GLN A 42 -12.40 25.39 17.56
C GLN A 42 -12.90 23.94 17.47
N GLY A 43 -12.76 23.33 16.29
CA GLY A 43 -13.16 21.95 16.06
C GLY A 43 -12.43 21.31 14.90
N LEU A 44 -12.37 19.97 14.93
CA LEU A 44 -11.87 19.15 13.83
C LEU A 44 -13.07 18.56 13.08
N LEU A 45 -13.17 18.84 11.79
CA LEU A 45 -14.16 18.29 10.89
C LEU A 45 -13.58 17.08 10.15
N THR A 46 -14.17 15.92 10.38
CA THR A 46 -13.78 14.66 9.74
C THR A 46 -14.86 14.19 8.76
N SER A 47 -14.41 13.59 7.67
CA SER A 47 -15.21 12.67 6.85
C SER A 47 -15.80 11.52 7.70
N PRO A 48 -16.83 10.79 7.20
CA PRO A 48 -17.36 9.59 7.87
C PRO A 48 -16.32 8.48 8.11
N ASN A 49 -15.15 8.57 7.47
CA ASN A 49 -14.06 7.61 7.56
C ASN A 49 -13.04 7.96 8.65
N GLY A 50 -13.24 9.07 9.39
CA GLY A 50 -12.34 9.56 10.45
C GLY A 50 -11.15 10.40 9.96
N GLY A 51 -10.85 10.41 8.65
CA GLY A 51 -9.91 11.37 8.05
C GLY A 51 -10.52 12.77 7.98
N ALA A 52 -9.68 13.82 8.01
CA ALA A 52 -10.09 15.21 7.88
C ALA A 52 -10.95 15.48 6.62
N ILE A 53 -11.78 16.54 6.66
CA ILE A 53 -12.44 17.09 5.47
C ILE A 53 -11.46 17.96 4.66
N ASP A 54 -11.70 18.11 3.35
CA ASP A 54 -10.88 18.89 2.43
C ASP A 54 -10.71 20.37 2.86
N ASP A 55 -9.55 20.95 2.54
CA ASP A 55 -9.24 22.34 2.84
C ASP A 55 -10.10 23.31 2.01
N GLY A 56 -10.66 24.34 2.64
CA GLY A 56 -11.50 25.33 1.96
C GLY A 56 -12.31 26.22 2.90
N THR A 57 -13.09 27.15 2.33
CA THR A 57 -13.98 28.03 3.12
C THR A 57 -15.35 27.38 3.29
N TYR A 58 -15.71 27.04 4.53
CA TYR A 58 -17.00 26.46 4.89
C TYR A 58 -17.83 27.44 5.71
N ASN A 59 -19.14 27.50 5.45
CA ASN A 59 -20.06 28.20 6.32
C ASN A 59 -20.33 27.34 7.56
N ILE A 60 -19.74 27.73 8.70
CA ILE A 60 -19.93 27.07 10.00
C ILE A 60 -21.02 27.84 10.74
N THR A 61 -22.20 27.24 10.91
CA THR A 61 -23.25 27.78 11.77
C THR A 61 -23.09 27.20 13.17
N VAL A 62 -23.00 28.05 14.18
CA VAL A 62 -22.96 27.66 15.59
C VAL A 62 -24.24 28.14 16.28
N THR A 63 -24.86 27.25 17.04
CA THR A 63 -26.09 27.51 17.80
C THR A 63 -25.81 27.30 19.29
N ILE A 64 -26.32 28.16 20.17
CA ILE A 64 -26.31 27.94 21.62
C ILE A 64 -27.73 27.64 22.09
N TYR A 65 -27.88 26.56 22.84
CA TYR A 65 -29.15 26.02 23.33
C TYR A 65 -29.24 26.05 24.85
N ALA A 66 -30.47 26.20 25.37
CA ALA A 66 -30.78 26.12 26.80
C ALA A 66 -30.98 24.68 27.31
N ASP A 67 -30.96 23.69 26.42
CA ASP A 67 -31.23 22.28 26.70
C ASP A 67 -30.32 21.32 25.90
N GLU A 68 -30.23 20.07 26.36
CA GLU A 68 -29.33 19.03 25.82
C GLU A 68 -29.72 18.49 24.45
N LYS A 69 -30.98 18.62 24.03
CA LYS A 69 -31.48 18.08 22.75
C LYS A 69 -31.40 19.11 21.63
N GLY A 70 -31.54 20.39 22.00
CA GLY A 70 -31.60 21.54 21.10
C GLY A 70 -33.04 21.91 20.72
N GLU A 71 -33.94 21.95 21.69
CA GLU A 71 -35.34 22.36 21.55
C GLU A 71 -35.52 23.89 21.81
N GLU A 72 -34.72 24.51 22.68
CA GLU A 72 -34.74 25.96 23.00
C GLU A 72 -33.42 26.66 22.58
N ALA A 73 -33.39 27.23 21.36
CA ALA A 73 -32.25 27.99 20.86
C ALA A 73 -32.21 29.42 21.44
N LEU A 74 -31.07 29.82 22.00
CA LEU A 74 -30.83 31.14 22.59
C LEU A 74 -30.03 32.08 21.69
N TRP A 75 -29.20 31.53 20.80
CA TRP A 75 -28.29 32.27 19.91
C TRP A 75 -27.93 31.43 18.69
N GLN A 76 -27.72 32.07 17.54
CA GLN A 76 -27.16 31.42 16.37
C GLN A 76 -26.38 32.43 15.51
N GLN A 77 -25.23 32.01 14.99
CA GLN A 77 -24.47 32.81 14.02
C GLN A 77 -23.75 31.90 13.02
N THR A 78 -23.66 32.35 11.76
CA THR A 78 -22.92 31.67 10.69
C THR A 78 -21.61 32.40 10.38
N TYR A 79 -20.53 31.64 10.27
CA TYR A 79 -19.18 32.13 10.01
C TYR A 79 -18.62 31.51 8.72
N PRO A 80 -18.32 32.30 7.67
CA PRO A 80 -17.55 31.83 6.52
C PRO A 80 -16.09 31.63 6.96
N THR A 81 -15.73 30.39 7.28
CA THR A 81 -14.50 30.05 8.00
C THR A 81 -13.57 29.23 7.10
N LEU A 82 -12.28 29.58 7.07
CA LEU A 82 -11.28 28.73 6.43
C LEU A 82 -11.03 27.49 7.31
N VAL A 83 -11.20 26.32 6.71
CA VAL A 83 -10.89 25.01 7.28
C VAL A 83 -9.60 24.51 6.64
N ALA A 84 -8.65 24.04 7.45
CA ALA A 84 -7.36 23.51 6.97
C ALA A 84 -6.94 22.30 7.81
N GLY A 85 -6.60 21.18 7.17
CA GLY A 85 -6.42 19.89 7.84
C GLY A 85 -7.68 19.43 8.59
N GLY A 86 -8.86 19.86 8.14
CA GLY A 86 -10.13 19.72 8.83
C GLY A 86 -10.33 20.64 10.05
N LEU A 87 -9.31 21.38 10.52
CA LEU A 87 -9.43 22.27 11.68
C LEU A 87 -10.06 23.62 11.31
N PHE A 88 -10.94 24.11 12.19
CA PHE A 88 -11.44 25.49 12.18
C PHE A 88 -11.31 26.15 13.57
N ASN A 89 -11.24 27.48 13.60
CA ASN A 89 -11.27 28.30 14.81
C ASN A 89 -12.06 29.59 14.54
N ILE A 90 -13.01 29.92 15.40
CA ILE A 90 -13.85 31.13 15.34
C ILE A 90 -14.04 31.75 16.72
N TYR A 91 -14.35 33.05 16.74
CA TYR A 91 -14.71 33.77 17.96
C TYR A 91 -16.22 34.00 17.99
N LEU A 92 -16.89 33.43 18.99
CA LEU A 92 -18.30 33.68 19.30
C LEU A 92 -18.39 34.94 20.17
N GLY A 93 -19.39 35.80 19.97
CA GLY A 93 -19.57 37.02 20.78
C GLY A 93 -18.76 38.24 20.35
N THR A 94 -18.41 38.37 19.07
CA THR A 94 -17.73 39.59 18.56
C THR A 94 -18.67 40.80 18.67
N PRO A 95 -18.17 42.06 18.62
CA PRO A 95 -19.02 43.25 18.73
C PRO A 95 -20.16 43.34 17.69
N GLU A 96 -19.99 42.71 16.53
CA GLU A 96 -20.97 42.61 15.45
C GLU A 96 -22.04 41.52 15.72
N HIS A 97 -21.67 40.49 16.48
CA HIS A 97 -22.47 39.30 16.78
C HIS A 97 -22.36 38.93 18.28
N PRO A 98 -22.84 39.80 19.19
CA PRO A 98 -22.68 39.61 20.63
C PRO A 98 -23.43 38.37 21.13
N LEU A 99 -22.91 37.76 22.21
CA LEU A 99 -23.57 36.65 22.90
C LEU A 99 -24.86 37.10 23.61
N PRO A 100 -25.76 36.16 23.98
CA PRO A 100 -26.96 36.49 24.74
C PRO A 100 -26.65 37.19 26.07
N GLY A 101 -27.56 38.08 26.49
CA GLY A 101 -27.43 38.76 27.77
C GLY A 101 -27.44 37.82 28.99
N PRO A 102 -26.95 38.29 30.15
CA PRO A 102 -26.77 37.49 31.37
C PRO A 102 -27.90 36.52 31.74
N ASP A 103 -29.16 36.95 31.64
CA ASP A 103 -30.33 36.15 32.03
C ASP A 103 -30.65 34.96 31.09
N ALA A 104 -30.05 34.92 29.91
CA ALA A 104 -30.10 33.78 29.00
C ALA A 104 -29.00 32.74 29.32
N MET A 105 -27.80 33.20 29.67
CA MET A 105 -26.63 32.34 29.91
C MET A 105 -26.48 31.88 31.37
N ASN A 106 -27.52 32.02 32.21
CA ASN A 106 -27.47 31.77 33.66
C ASN A 106 -27.78 30.31 34.07
N ARG A 107 -27.76 29.39 33.10
CA ARG A 107 -28.23 27.99 33.19
C ARG A 107 -27.29 27.06 32.42
N PRO A 108 -27.38 25.72 32.56
CA PRO A 108 -26.68 24.79 31.66
C PRO A 108 -26.94 25.13 30.18
N LEU A 109 -25.88 25.12 29.36
CA LEU A 109 -25.90 25.50 27.95
C LEU A 109 -25.21 24.46 27.09
N TRP A 110 -25.67 24.30 25.85
CA TRP A 110 -25.13 23.36 24.88
C TRP A 110 -24.86 24.04 23.54
N VAL A 111 -23.80 23.62 22.86
CA VAL A 111 -23.38 24.12 21.55
C VAL A 111 -23.73 23.11 20.46
N GLY A 112 -24.49 23.58 19.48
CA GLY A 112 -24.71 22.93 18.18
C GLY A 112 -23.76 23.48 17.12
N THR A 113 -23.42 22.65 16.14
CA THR A 113 -22.59 23.08 15.00
C THR A 113 -23.08 22.40 13.73
N GLN A 114 -23.29 23.19 12.69
CA GLN A 114 -23.74 22.77 11.37
C GLN A 114 -22.73 23.25 10.32
N VAL A 115 -22.33 22.34 9.42
CA VAL A 115 -21.31 22.62 8.40
C VAL A 115 -21.98 22.72 7.03
N ALA A 116 -21.81 23.86 6.35
CA ALA A 116 -22.27 24.07 4.97
C ALA A 116 -23.77 23.74 4.71
N GLY A 117 -24.63 23.87 5.73
CA GLY A 117 -26.06 23.56 5.64
C GLY A 117 -26.43 22.07 5.74
N SER A 118 -25.52 21.22 6.23
CA SER A 118 -25.78 19.81 6.57
C SER A 118 -26.81 19.65 7.71
N ALA A 119 -27.06 18.42 8.17
CA ALA A 119 -27.65 18.23 9.49
C ALA A 119 -26.73 18.83 10.58
N GLU A 120 -27.30 19.44 11.61
CA GLU A 120 -26.55 19.91 12.77
C GLU A 120 -26.03 18.71 13.57
N LEU A 121 -24.78 18.77 14.02
CA LEU A 121 -24.12 17.67 14.71
C LEU A 121 -24.81 17.37 16.05
N ARG A 122 -24.85 16.08 16.41
CA ARG A 122 -25.40 15.54 17.66
C ARG A 122 -24.49 14.44 18.20
N PRO A 123 -24.36 14.27 19.54
CA PRO A 123 -24.97 15.09 20.60
C PRO A 123 -24.41 16.52 20.63
N LEU A 124 -25.13 17.44 21.27
CA LEU A 124 -24.65 18.81 21.48
C LEU A 124 -23.51 18.82 22.50
N THR A 125 -22.56 19.76 22.36
CA THR A 125 -21.42 19.87 23.29
C THR A 125 -21.78 20.79 24.47
N PRO A 126 -21.78 20.33 25.73
CA PRO A 126 -22.08 21.20 26.87
C PRO A 126 -20.97 22.24 27.08
N LEU A 127 -21.35 23.50 27.37
CA LEU A 127 -20.39 24.52 27.78
C LEU A 127 -19.90 24.24 29.21
N THR A 128 -18.58 24.38 29.41
CA THR A 128 -17.93 24.17 30.71
C THR A 128 -17.76 25.49 31.47
N SER A 129 -17.13 25.45 32.65
CA SER A 129 -17.11 26.57 33.61
C SER A 129 -16.49 27.88 33.11
N SER A 130 -15.59 27.86 32.12
CA SER A 130 -14.90 29.07 31.66
C SER A 130 -15.82 30.04 30.89
N PRO A 131 -16.59 29.61 29.88
CA PRO A 131 -17.69 30.41 29.29
C PRO A 131 -18.61 31.11 30.29
N TYR A 132 -18.92 30.49 31.44
CA TYR A 132 -19.79 31.10 32.46
C TYR A 132 -19.16 32.30 33.19
N ALA A 133 -17.84 32.50 33.10
CA ALA A 133 -17.18 33.68 33.64
C ALA A 133 -17.57 34.97 32.87
N LEU A 134 -17.99 34.85 31.61
CA LEU A 134 -18.54 35.97 30.83
C LEU A 134 -19.93 36.42 31.34
N ASN A 135 -20.58 35.60 32.18
CA ASN A 135 -21.86 35.89 32.81
C ASN A 135 -21.71 36.32 34.30
N VAL A 136 -20.58 36.93 34.66
CA VAL A 136 -20.41 37.56 35.97
C VAL A 136 -20.99 38.97 35.91
N SER A 137 -22.28 39.08 36.24
CA SER A 137 -22.99 40.37 36.28
C SER A 137 -22.29 41.38 37.20
N ASP A 138 -22.43 42.67 36.92
CA ASP A 138 -21.91 43.71 37.81
C ASP A 138 -22.47 43.54 39.24
N LYS A 139 -21.57 43.52 40.24
CA LYS A 139 -21.81 43.13 41.66
C LYS A 139 -22.14 41.64 41.94
N ALA A 140 -21.86 40.71 41.03
CA ALA A 140 -22.14 39.28 41.25
C ALA A 140 -21.25 38.57 42.31
N ILE A 141 -20.24 39.24 42.88
CA ILE A 141 -19.53 38.77 44.08
C ILE A 141 -20.38 39.09 45.32
N THR A 142 -21.09 38.08 45.82
CA THR A 142 -21.84 38.18 47.07
C THR A 142 -20.97 37.77 48.26
N ALA A 143 -21.33 38.19 49.47
CA ALA A 143 -20.58 37.86 50.69
C ALA A 143 -20.47 36.34 51.00
N ARG A 144 -21.21 35.47 50.30
CA ARG A 144 -21.06 33.99 50.36
C ARG A 144 -20.06 33.41 49.34
N LYS A 145 -19.64 34.20 48.33
CA LYS A 145 -18.59 33.82 47.37
C LYS A 145 -17.19 34.23 47.83
N LEU A 146 -17.08 34.97 48.93
CA LEU A 146 -15.83 35.32 49.58
C LEU A 146 -15.55 34.33 50.70
N ALA A 147 -14.34 33.75 50.72
CA ALA A 147 -13.87 32.99 51.87
C ALA A 147 -13.57 33.92 53.06
N GLU A 148 -13.65 33.39 54.28
CA GLU A 148 -13.34 34.15 55.50
C GLU A 148 -11.89 34.64 55.47
N GLY A 149 -11.69 35.95 55.58
CA GLY A 149 -10.38 36.61 55.43
C GLY A 149 -9.90 36.85 53.98
N ALA A 150 -10.65 36.46 52.95
CA ALA A 150 -10.25 36.72 51.55
C ALA A 150 -10.13 38.22 51.24
N VAL A 151 -11.08 39.00 51.76
CA VAL A 151 -11.13 40.46 51.71
C VAL A 151 -10.88 40.99 53.12
N THR A 152 -9.71 41.60 53.33
CA THR A 152 -9.35 42.33 54.56
C THR A 152 -9.57 43.83 54.35
N ALA A 153 -9.49 44.63 55.42
CA ALA A 153 -9.65 46.09 55.32
C ALA A 153 -8.64 46.72 54.35
N ASP A 154 -7.40 46.22 54.35
CA ASP A 154 -6.28 46.67 53.52
C ASP A 154 -6.47 46.36 52.01
N LYS A 155 -7.46 45.51 51.67
CA LYS A 155 -7.76 45.11 50.28
C LYS A 155 -8.94 45.85 49.67
N VAL A 156 -9.59 46.75 50.40
CA VAL A 156 -10.65 47.61 49.86
C VAL A 156 -10.49 49.02 50.43
N ASP A 157 -9.84 49.89 49.67
CA ASP A 157 -9.74 51.31 50.02
C ASP A 157 -11.10 52.01 49.87
N MET A 158 -11.92 51.89 50.92
CA MET A 158 -13.16 52.62 51.09
C MET A 158 -13.21 53.23 52.48
N ASN A 159 -13.16 54.55 52.53
CA ASN A 159 -13.40 55.33 53.74
C ASN A 159 -14.87 55.17 54.18
N TYR A 160 -15.14 54.31 55.18
CA TYR A 160 -16.49 54.10 55.73
C TYR A 160 -16.51 54.14 57.27
N VAL A 161 -17.62 54.63 57.83
CA VAL A 161 -17.85 54.67 59.28
C VAL A 161 -18.40 53.31 59.73
N SER A 162 -17.72 52.65 60.68
CA SER A 162 -18.02 51.27 61.09
C SER A 162 -19.36 51.13 61.85
N GLU A 163 -19.68 52.08 62.73
CA GLU A 163 -20.96 52.14 63.42
C GLU A 163 -21.31 53.57 63.86
N VAL A 164 -22.59 53.93 63.77
CA VAL A 164 -23.16 55.11 64.44
C VAL A 164 -24.24 54.64 65.42
N ARG A 165 -24.16 55.13 66.66
CA ARG A 165 -25.15 54.88 67.72
C ARG A 165 -25.69 56.19 68.28
N VAL A 166 -26.99 56.21 68.56
CA VAL A 166 -27.65 57.25 69.34
C VAL A 166 -28.39 56.56 70.48
N ASP A 167 -28.23 57.03 71.72
CA ASP A 167 -28.73 56.41 72.95
C ASP A 167 -28.48 54.90 73.03
N GLY A 168 -27.26 54.49 72.63
CA GLY A 168 -26.79 53.09 72.60
C GLY A 168 -27.35 52.23 71.46
N LYS A 169 -28.38 52.68 70.73
CA LYS A 169 -29.00 51.96 69.61
C LYS A 169 -28.30 52.26 68.30
N ARG A 170 -28.05 51.22 67.50
CA ARG A 170 -27.42 51.34 66.18
C ARG A 170 -28.38 51.96 65.17
N VAL A 171 -27.92 52.96 64.42
CA VAL A 171 -28.68 53.59 63.33
C VAL A 171 -28.22 53.01 62.00
N THR A 172 -29.12 52.40 61.22
CA THR A 172 -28.81 51.84 59.90
C THR A 172 -29.98 52.01 58.92
N GLY A 173 -29.71 52.55 57.73
CA GLY A 173 -30.60 52.50 56.56
C GLY A 173 -29.83 51.99 55.35
N LYS A 174 -30.47 51.22 54.46
CA LYS A 174 -29.83 50.75 53.22
C LYS A 174 -30.00 51.78 52.11
N GLY A 175 -28.91 52.46 51.73
CA GLY A 175 -28.82 53.24 50.49
C GLY A 175 -29.36 54.68 50.54
N SER A 176 -29.62 55.24 51.72
CA SER A 176 -30.01 56.64 51.91
C SER A 176 -28.90 57.42 52.64
N VAL A 177 -28.63 58.66 52.21
CA VAL A 177 -27.66 59.55 52.86
C VAL A 177 -28.11 59.88 54.29
N LEU A 178 -27.17 59.90 55.24
CA LEU A 178 -27.39 60.28 56.63
C LEU A 178 -26.79 61.68 56.87
N ASN A 179 -27.61 62.72 56.80
CA ASN A 179 -27.20 64.08 57.15
C ASN A 179 -27.10 64.25 58.67
N LEU A 180 -26.13 65.04 59.13
CA LEU A 180 -26.04 65.54 60.50
C LEU A 180 -26.24 67.07 60.48
N GLU A 181 -27.47 67.51 60.75
CA GLU A 181 -27.85 68.92 60.67
C GLU A 181 -28.02 69.51 62.08
N SER A 182 -27.34 70.64 62.34
CA SER A 182 -27.38 71.32 63.63
C SER A 182 -28.61 72.21 63.78
N GLY A 183 -29.28 72.11 64.94
CA GLY A 183 -30.27 73.11 65.33
C GLY A 183 -29.64 74.51 65.49
N LYS A 184 -30.46 75.56 65.36
CA LYS A 184 -30.02 76.93 65.65
C LYS A 184 -29.46 77.00 67.08
N ASP A 185 -28.35 77.71 67.24
CA ASP A 185 -27.59 77.89 68.47
C ASP A 185 -26.82 76.63 68.99
N ILE A 186 -26.65 75.61 68.15
CA ILE A 186 -25.69 74.51 68.34
C ILE A 186 -24.67 74.50 67.19
N SER A 187 -23.39 74.28 67.49
CA SER A 187 -22.34 74.07 66.49
C SER A 187 -21.84 72.62 66.50
N LEU A 188 -21.75 72.04 65.31
CA LEU A 188 -21.14 70.73 65.06
C LEU A 188 -19.80 70.95 64.36
N ASN A 189 -18.69 70.74 65.07
CA ASN A 189 -17.35 70.81 64.50
C ASN A 189 -16.80 69.39 64.34
N TYR A 190 -16.46 69.01 63.11
CA TYR A 190 -15.73 67.78 62.84
C TYR A 190 -14.22 68.01 62.96
N ASP A 191 -13.57 67.32 63.89
CA ASP A 191 -12.12 67.31 64.01
C ASP A 191 -11.55 66.16 63.16
N ALA A 192 -10.98 66.52 62.01
CA ALA A 192 -10.35 65.59 61.08
C ALA A 192 -9.07 64.92 61.62
N VAL A 193 -8.49 65.39 62.72
CA VAL A 193 -7.30 64.78 63.34
C VAL A 193 -7.68 63.66 64.32
N THR A 194 -8.80 63.79 65.03
CA THR A 194 -9.30 62.74 65.94
C THR A 194 -10.43 61.88 65.37
N GLY A 195 -10.97 62.24 64.21
CA GLY A 195 -12.12 61.57 63.59
C GLY A 195 -13.43 61.77 64.36
N SER A 196 -13.51 62.80 65.22
CA SER A 196 -14.64 63.02 66.13
C SER A 196 -15.52 64.20 65.70
N VAL A 197 -16.84 64.06 65.90
CA VAL A 197 -17.79 65.17 65.75
C VAL A 197 -18.06 65.75 67.14
N LYS A 198 -17.62 66.98 67.37
CA LYS A 198 -17.74 67.68 68.64
C LYS A 198 -18.97 68.61 68.61
N ILE A 199 -19.82 68.49 69.62
CA ILE A 199 -21.08 69.25 69.74
C ILE A 199 -20.93 70.30 70.83
N GLU A 200 -21.01 71.58 70.47
CA GLU A 200 -20.82 72.71 71.40
C GLU A 200 -21.99 73.71 71.29
N SER A 201 -22.44 74.25 72.43
CA SER A 201 -23.57 75.18 72.50
C SER A 201 -23.12 76.61 72.21
N ALA A 202 -23.63 77.21 71.13
CA ALA A 202 -23.26 78.55 70.70
C ALA A 202 -24.06 79.62 71.45
N HIS A 203 -23.68 79.92 72.70
CA HIS A 203 -24.39 80.91 73.53
C HIS A 203 -23.61 82.21 73.74
N THR A 204 -23.93 83.23 72.95
CA THR A 204 -23.50 84.62 73.18
C THR A 204 -24.26 85.22 74.36
N ALA A 205 -23.63 85.25 75.53
CA ALA A 205 -24.26 85.69 76.77
C ALA A 205 -24.49 87.22 76.84
N THR A 206 -25.71 87.67 76.56
CA THR A 206 -26.18 89.03 76.84
C THR A 206 -26.83 89.11 78.22
N GLY A 207 -26.02 89.29 79.28
CA GLY A 207 -26.50 89.43 80.66
C GLY A 207 -25.55 90.25 81.54
N THR A 208 -26.09 91.26 82.23
CA THR A 208 -25.31 92.34 82.85
C THR A 208 -25.30 92.33 84.39
N HIS A 209 -24.17 92.00 85.02
CA HIS A 209 -23.77 92.33 86.41
C HIS A 209 -22.26 91.98 86.56
N LYS A 210 -21.30 92.74 86.02
CA LYS A 210 -20.85 94.12 86.31
C LYS A 210 -20.06 94.28 87.63
N GLY A 211 -18.75 94.56 87.51
CA GLY A 211 -17.94 95.27 88.51
C GLY A 211 -16.68 94.54 89.02
N GLU A 212 -15.47 95.11 89.02
CA GLU A 212 -14.81 96.08 88.12
C GLU A 212 -13.27 96.07 88.41
N ASP A 213 -12.49 96.98 87.81
CA ASP A 213 -11.01 97.06 87.79
C ASP A 213 -10.26 95.93 87.02
N GLY A 214 -9.25 96.24 86.18
CA GLY A 214 -8.80 97.55 85.74
C GLY A 214 -7.58 97.54 84.80
N ALA A 215 -7.48 98.59 83.97
CA ALA A 215 -6.36 98.92 83.07
C ALA A 215 -6.05 97.95 81.89
N SER A 216 -5.33 98.49 80.90
CA SER A 216 -4.90 97.83 79.67
C SER A 216 -3.51 98.33 79.28
N LEU A 217 -2.93 97.70 78.24
CA LEU A 217 -1.73 98.13 77.50
C LEU A 217 -0.35 98.00 78.18
N GLN A 218 0.60 97.57 77.34
CA GLN A 218 2.06 97.76 77.41
C GLN A 218 2.82 97.16 78.59
N GLY A 219 3.55 96.07 78.28
CA GLY A 219 5.01 96.20 78.15
C GLY A 219 5.88 96.04 79.41
N LEU A 220 6.83 95.11 79.28
CA LEU A 220 8.06 94.96 80.09
C LEU A 220 7.93 94.54 81.57
N ASN A 221 8.55 93.38 81.79
CA ASN A 221 9.37 93.02 82.95
C ASN A 221 8.68 92.46 84.21
N ASP A 222 9.45 91.58 84.86
CA ASP A 222 9.18 90.86 86.10
C ASP A 222 7.99 89.85 86.07
N ALA A 223 8.11 88.63 86.56
CA ALA A 223 9.21 88.03 87.33
C ALA A 223 9.46 86.55 86.97
N TRP A 224 10.72 86.16 86.94
CA TRP A 224 11.18 84.85 87.43
C TRP A 224 12.42 85.07 88.32
N GLY A 225 12.15 85.47 89.57
CA GLY A 225 13.13 85.54 90.64
C GLY A 225 12.44 85.16 91.96
N GLY A 226 13.00 84.26 92.77
CA GLY A 226 14.20 83.46 92.57
C GLY A 226 14.52 82.60 93.81
N GLN A 227 15.63 81.86 93.76
CA GLN A 227 16.10 80.89 94.78
C GLN A 227 15.19 79.65 94.96
N GLY A 228 15.75 78.48 95.29
CA GLY A 228 14.92 77.29 95.53
C GLY A 228 15.61 75.94 95.80
N ASP A 229 16.72 75.63 95.11
CA ASP A 229 17.41 74.31 95.16
C ASP A 229 16.62 73.14 94.51
N GLN A 230 17.31 72.03 94.21
CA GLN A 230 16.80 70.73 93.76
C GLN A 230 15.99 70.70 92.43
N LEU A 231 16.69 70.88 91.30
CA LEU A 231 16.26 70.32 90.01
C LEU A 231 17.33 69.35 89.47
N ASP A 232 16.91 68.12 89.21
CA ASP A 232 17.72 67.02 88.68
C ASP A 232 17.97 67.22 87.16
N PRO A 233 19.17 67.02 86.61
CA PRO A 233 19.52 67.52 85.27
C PRO A 233 19.10 66.56 84.14
N GLY A 234 17.86 66.65 83.67
CA GLY A 234 17.40 65.88 82.51
C GLY A 234 16.11 66.40 81.85
N THR A 235 16.10 66.38 80.50
CA THR A 235 14.98 66.71 79.60
C THR A 235 14.52 68.18 79.55
N HIS A 236 14.91 68.88 78.47
CA HIS A 236 14.36 70.20 78.12
C HIS A 236 13.04 70.04 77.35
N ASN A 237 11.96 70.65 77.84
CA ASN A 237 10.77 70.90 77.02
C ASN A 237 11.04 72.07 76.06
N LEU A 238 10.75 71.88 74.78
CA LEU A 238 10.86 72.91 73.76
C LEU A 238 9.61 73.80 73.78
N VAL A 239 9.79 75.09 74.12
CA VAL A 239 8.72 76.10 73.97
C VAL A 239 8.65 76.49 72.49
N LEU A 240 7.47 76.33 71.88
CA LEU A 240 7.24 76.80 70.51
C LEU A 240 7.17 78.33 70.48
N PRO A 241 7.84 79.02 69.52
CA PRO A 241 8.06 80.46 69.60
C PRO A 241 7.18 81.22 68.59
N ALA A 242 7.45 82.51 68.35
CA ALA A 242 6.55 83.41 67.64
C ALA A 242 6.83 83.47 66.12
N ALA A 243 6.06 84.31 65.40
CA ALA A 243 6.17 84.49 63.96
C ALA A 243 7.52 85.13 63.57
N GLY A 244 8.49 84.29 63.20
CA GLY A 244 9.87 84.66 62.84
C GLY A 244 10.92 83.70 63.37
N ASP A 245 10.57 82.86 64.34
CA ASP A 245 11.51 81.99 65.04
C ASP A 245 11.63 80.58 64.40
N TRP A 246 12.80 79.97 64.55
CA TRP A 246 13.19 78.70 63.90
C TRP A 246 14.21 77.95 64.78
N LEU A 247 14.26 76.62 64.65
CA LEU A 247 15.18 75.77 65.42
C LEU A 247 16.40 75.39 64.56
N GLY A 248 17.58 75.93 64.88
CA GLY A 248 18.83 75.55 64.21
C GLY A 248 20.03 76.45 64.50
N THR A 249 21.05 76.38 63.63
CA THR A 249 22.26 77.22 63.64
C THR A 249 22.25 78.21 62.46
N SER A 250 22.75 79.43 62.66
CA SER A 250 22.80 80.51 61.64
C SER A 250 24.17 80.62 60.95
N ASN A 251 25.04 79.65 61.17
CA ASN A 251 26.41 79.59 60.72
C ASN A 251 26.73 78.16 60.22
N ASN A 252 27.91 77.98 59.60
CA ASN A 252 28.34 76.69 59.05
C ASN A 252 28.83 75.72 60.15
N VAL A 253 28.04 75.55 61.21
CA VAL A 253 28.30 74.67 62.36
C VAL A 253 27.22 73.59 62.39
N ILE A 254 27.67 72.34 62.48
CA ILE A 254 26.82 71.16 62.53
C ILE A 254 25.85 71.25 63.71
N MET A 255 24.55 71.15 63.43
CA MET A 255 23.52 71.00 64.44
C MET A 255 23.37 69.52 64.79
N GLU A 256 23.45 69.15 66.06
CA GLU A 256 23.34 67.77 66.54
C GLU A 256 22.09 67.57 67.41
N ILE A 257 21.26 66.59 67.05
CA ILE A 257 20.22 66.03 67.93
C ILE A 257 20.85 64.82 68.65
N LYS A 258 20.72 64.79 69.98
CA LYS A 258 21.39 63.78 70.83
C LYS A 258 20.42 62.96 71.65
N THR A 259 20.73 61.67 71.80
CA THR A 259 20.06 60.75 72.73
C THR A 259 21.13 60.10 73.60
N TRP A 260 20.87 59.99 74.91
CA TRP A 260 21.83 59.43 75.90
C TRP A 260 23.25 60.04 75.84
N GLY A 261 23.36 61.31 75.47
CA GLY A 261 24.64 62.03 75.28
C GLY A 261 25.35 61.76 73.95
N THR A 262 24.93 60.74 73.19
CA THR A 262 25.45 60.43 71.85
C THR A 262 24.69 61.19 70.76
N THR A 263 25.38 61.56 69.68
CA THR A 263 24.74 62.17 68.51
C THR A 263 23.96 61.11 67.74
N ALA A 264 22.65 61.32 67.58
CA ALA A 264 21.72 60.40 66.93
C ALA A 264 21.30 60.87 65.53
N MET A 265 21.32 62.18 65.30
CA MET A 265 21.07 62.81 64.01
C MET A 265 21.83 64.13 63.95
N ARG A 266 22.41 64.47 62.79
CA ARG A 266 23.11 65.74 62.60
C ARG A 266 22.81 66.36 61.24
N TYR A 267 22.65 67.68 61.22
CA TYR A 267 22.47 68.49 60.03
C TYR A 267 23.79 69.18 59.71
N GLN A 268 24.33 68.90 58.53
CA GLN A 268 25.64 69.39 58.10
C GLN A 268 25.48 70.20 56.81
N THR A 269 25.64 71.52 56.91
CA THR A 269 25.71 72.40 55.76
C THR A 269 26.91 72.05 54.87
N SER A 270 26.68 71.96 53.57
CA SER A 270 27.70 71.68 52.56
C SER A 270 28.72 72.82 52.45
N ALA A 271 29.93 72.53 51.97
CA ALA A 271 30.96 73.56 51.72
C ALA A 271 30.52 74.61 50.68
N ALA A 272 29.52 74.29 49.84
CA ALA A 272 28.89 75.21 48.90
C ALA A 272 27.79 76.10 49.54
N GLY A 273 27.31 75.76 50.73
CA GLY A 273 26.33 76.56 51.49
C GLY A 273 24.91 76.59 50.94
N VAL A 274 24.55 75.70 49.99
CA VAL A 274 23.26 75.76 49.27
C VAL A 274 22.16 74.96 49.97
N THR A 275 22.41 73.69 50.28
CA THR A 275 21.51 72.83 51.06
C THR A 275 22.31 72.03 52.11
N PRO A 276 21.67 71.65 53.24
CA PRO A 276 22.27 70.78 54.24
C PRO A 276 22.14 69.30 53.87
N ASN A 277 23.13 68.51 54.27
CA ASN A 277 23.04 67.06 54.33
C ASN A 277 22.44 66.64 55.69
N VAL A 278 21.75 65.49 55.69
CA VAL A 278 21.13 64.90 56.89
C VAL A 278 21.83 63.58 57.20
N ILE A 279 22.30 63.39 58.44
CA ILE A 279 23.09 62.20 58.82
C ILE A 279 22.60 61.63 60.15
N GLY A 280 21.84 60.55 60.09
CA GLY A 280 21.33 59.79 61.23
C GLY A 280 22.22 58.62 61.65
N GLY A 281 21.93 58.07 62.82
CA GLY A 281 22.54 56.84 63.34
C GLY A 281 23.91 57.07 63.97
N ASN A 282 24.82 56.13 63.76
CA ASN A 282 26.14 56.11 64.38
C ASN A 282 26.98 57.32 63.96
N ILE A 283 27.70 57.92 64.91
CA ILE A 283 28.59 59.06 64.64
C ILE A 283 29.64 58.78 63.56
N ALA A 284 30.02 57.51 63.37
CA ALA A 284 30.94 57.06 62.32
C ALA A 284 30.38 57.13 60.89
N ASN A 285 29.06 57.28 60.68
CA ASN A 285 28.47 57.50 59.35
C ASN A 285 29.00 58.81 58.74
N VAL A 286 29.19 58.85 57.42
CA VAL A 286 29.81 59.97 56.70
C VAL A 286 29.02 60.34 55.45
N VAL A 287 28.69 61.62 55.32
CA VAL A 287 28.46 62.29 54.03
C VAL A 287 29.61 63.28 53.88
N VAL A 288 30.31 63.27 52.73
CA VAL A 288 31.49 64.14 52.54
C VAL A 288 31.11 65.62 52.55
N ALA A 289 32.01 66.50 53.00
CA ALA A 289 31.70 67.93 53.16
C ALA A 289 31.45 68.69 51.85
N THR A 290 31.81 68.12 50.71
CA THR A 290 31.51 68.64 49.37
C THR A 290 30.11 68.27 48.88
N SER A 291 29.50 67.20 49.39
CA SER A 291 28.16 66.74 48.99
C SER A 291 27.07 67.73 49.37
N VAL A 292 26.02 67.77 48.56
CA VAL A 292 24.89 68.69 48.64
C VAL A 292 23.56 67.92 48.68
N GLY A 293 22.74 68.19 49.70
CA GLY A 293 21.36 67.70 49.79
C GLY A 293 21.16 66.19 49.98
N SER A 294 22.18 65.46 50.43
CA SER A 294 22.14 64.00 50.59
C SER A 294 21.73 63.57 52.01
N VAL A 295 21.12 62.39 52.15
CA VAL A 295 20.59 61.86 53.42
C VAL A 295 21.10 60.46 53.74
N ILE A 296 21.54 60.26 54.99
CA ILE A 296 21.63 58.96 55.66
C ILE A 296 20.58 58.96 56.79
N ASP A 297 19.60 58.08 56.75
CA ASP A 297 18.52 58.06 57.77
C ASP A 297 18.96 57.41 59.10
N GLY A 298 19.92 56.49 59.06
CA GLY A 298 20.34 55.77 60.26
C GLY A 298 21.44 54.73 60.07
N GLY A 299 21.48 53.75 60.99
CA GLY A 299 22.40 52.61 60.95
C GLY A 299 23.85 52.94 61.36
N GLY A 300 24.77 52.06 60.96
CA GLY A 300 26.20 52.08 61.34
C GLY A 300 26.49 51.36 62.66
N SER A 301 27.48 50.46 62.65
CA SER A 301 27.85 49.65 63.82
C SER A 301 29.03 50.24 64.61
N GLY A 302 29.82 51.11 63.97
CA GLY A 302 31.07 51.66 64.53
C GLY A 302 32.27 50.78 64.17
N GLY A 303 33.45 51.06 64.73
CA GLY A 303 34.65 50.24 64.50
C GLY A 303 35.07 50.14 63.02
N PHE A 304 34.99 51.26 62.28
CA PHE A 304 35.15 51.36 60.82
C PHE A 304 34.03 50.72 59.97
N VAL A 305 32.95 50.21 60.58
CA VAL A 305 31.74 49.73 59.87
C VAL A 305 30.66 50.84 59.90
N PHE A 306 30.60 51.64 58.83
CA PHE A 306 29.78 52.84 58.73
C PHE A 306 29.17 53.05 57.34
N ASN A 307 28.10 53.84 57.27
CA ASN A 307 27.46 54.19 55.99
C ASN A 307 28.10 55.45 55.38
N PHE A 308 28.30 55.49 54.07
CA PHE A 308 29.11 56.48 53.36
C PHE A 308 28.39 57.06 52.13
N ILE A 309 28.41 58.38 51.96
CA ILE A 309 27.97 59.07 50.73
C ILE A 309 29.05 60.05 50.24
N ASN A 310 29.38 59.93 48.96
CA ASN A 310 30.27 60.80 48.18
C ASN A 310 29.62 61.14 46.83
N GLY A 311 28.46 61.79 46.91
CA GLY A 311 27.67 62.28 45.78
C GLY A 311 26.60 63.28 46.25
N ASP A 312 25.81 63.81 45.33
CA ASP A 312 24.81 64.86 45.59
C ASP A 312 23.40 64.34 45.35
N TYR A 313 22.47 64.76 46.23
CA TYR A 313 21.06 64.34 46.26
C TYR A 313 20.85 62.83 46.38
N ASP A 314 21.79 62.12 47.02
CA ASP A 314 21.71 60.69 47.28
C ASP A 314 20.96 60.38 48.59
N ALA A 315 20.24 59.26 48.63
CA ALA A 315 19.47 58.81 49.79
C ALA A 315 19.87 57.40 50.25
N LEU A 316 20.16 57.25 51.55
CA LEU A 316 20.62 55.99 52.16
C LEU A 316 19.80 55.68 53.43
N GLY A 317 18.92 54.67 53.36
CA GLY A 317 17.93 54.36 54.42
C GLY A 317 18.51 53.75 55.70
N GLY A 318 19.77 53.30 55.68
CA GLY A 318 20.52 52.89 56.87
C GLY A 318 21.34 51.62 56.67
N GLY A 319 21.23 50.68 57.61
CA GLY A 319 22.01 49.43 57.60
C GLY A 319 23.47 49.60 58.05
N ASP A 320 24.37 48.72 57.65
CA ASP A 320 25.81 48.78 57.95
C ASP A 320 26.70 48.66 56.71
N ASN A 321 27.82 49.39 56.69
CA ASN A 321 28.83 49.36 55.62
C ASN A 321 28.31 49.72 54.20
N ASN A 322 27.18 50.42 54.07
CA ASN A 322 26.59 50.76 52.78
C ASN A 322 27.22 52.05 52.20
N ALA A 323 27.48 52.09 50.89
CA ALA A 323 28.20 53.19 50.24
C ALA A 323 27.52 53.70 48.97
N ILE A 324 27.47 55.02 48.76
CA ILE A 324 27.09 55.66 47.50
C ILE A 324 28.22 56.60 47.05
N GLY A 325 28.69 56.43 45.81
CA GLY A 325 29.68 57.29 45.16
C GLY A 325 31.14 56.93 45.47
N THR A 326 32.00 56.93 44.45
CA THR A 326 33.42 56.50 44.55
C THR A 326 34.43 57.55 44.07
N ALA A 327 33.98 58.63 43.41
CA ALA A 327 34.83 59.70 42.88
C ALA A 327 34.33 61.07 43.33
N ALA A 328 35.24 62.03 43.54
CA ALA A 328 34.85 63.38 43.95
C ALA A 328 34.32 64.21 42.76
N ASN A 329 33.08 64.69 42.89
CA ASN A 329 32.33 65.61 42.01
C ASN A 329 31.73 65.00 40.72
N ALA A 330 30.48 64.52 40.76
CA ALA A 330 29.68 64.21 39.54
C ALA A 330 28.12 64.18 39.65
N TYR A 331 27.48 64.61 40.76
CA TYR A 331 26.00 64.70 40.95
C TYR A 331 25.17 63.41 40.72
N ASN A 332 24.78 62.68 41.77
CA ASN A 332 24.46 61.25 41.64
C ASN A 332 23.01 60.79 41.87
N TYR A 333 22.13 61.52 42.57
CA TYR A 333 20.67 61.27 42.60
C TYR A 333 20.24 59.79 42.84
N SER A 334 21.00 59.04 43.63
CA SER A 334 20.86 57.58 43.77
C SER A 334 20.23 57.17 45.11
N THR A 335 19.53 56.03 45.12
CA THR A 335 18.79 55.54 46.31
C THR A 335 19.30 54.17 46.75
N LEU A 336 19.74 54.05 48.01
CA LEU A 336 20.19 52.81 48.64
C LEU A 336 19.34 52.55 49.90
N GLY A 337 18.38 51.62 49.84
CA GLY A 337 17.38 51.42 50.90
C GLY A 337 17.95 50.94 52.26
N GLY A 338 19.14 50.33 52.26
CA GLY A 338 19.86 49.89 53.46
C GLY A 338 20.54 48.54 53.26
N GLY A 339 20.50 47.67 54.28
CA GLY A 339 21.10 46.32 54.24
C GLY A 339 22.54 46.30 54.76
N GLN A 340 23.36 45.35 54.26
CA GLN A 340 24.77 45.21 54.66
C GLN A 340 25.71 45.33 53.46
N GLY A 341 26.70 46.23 53.52
CA GLY A 341 27.84 46.23 52.58
C GLY A 341 27.48 46.50 51.12
N ASN A 342 26.32 47.09 50.84
CA ASN A 342 25.85 47.38 49.49
C ASN A 342 26.54 48.64 48.93
N SER A 343 26.82 48.67 47.63
CA SER A 343 27.60 49.74 46.99
C SER A 343 26.94 50.27 45.72
N ILE A 344 26.67 51.58 45.67
CA ILE A 344 26.40 52.32 44.44
C ILE A 344 27.65 53.14 44.07
N GLN A 345 28.07 53.12 42.81
CA GLN A 345 29.32 53.72 42.34
C GLN A 345 29.13 54.63 41.11
N ASN A 346 27.87 54.89 40.71
CA ASN A 346 27.51 55.63 39.51
C ASN A 346 26.19 56.41 39.73
N ASN A 347 25.69 57.10 38.71
CA ASN A 347 24.62 58.07 38.82
C ASN A 347 23.23 57.46 38.53
N TRP A 348 22.18 58.01 39.16
CA TRP A 348 20.76 57.63 39.02
C TRP A 348 20.46 56.14 39.27
N ALA A 349 21.25 55.49 40.13
CA ALA A 349 21.12 54.08 40.43
C ALA A 349 20.17 53.82 41.62
N THR A 350 19.52 52.65 41.62
CA THR A 350 18.61 52.22 42.69
C THR A 350 19.01 50.85 43.24
N LEU A 351 19.22 50.77 44.56
CA LEU A 351 19.60 49.54 45.26
C LEU A 351 18.73 49.40 46.51
N ALA A 352 17.65 48.61 46.43
CA ALA A 352 16.61 48.62 47.48
C ALA A 352 17.07 48.02 48.83
N GLY A 353 18.12 47.20 48.84
CA GLY A 353 18.75 46.68 50.05
C GLY A 353 19.48 45.36 49.80
N GLY A 354 19.44 44.45 50.79
CA GLY A 354 20.09 43.14 50.71
C GLY A 354 21.51 43.14 51.29
N ALA A 355 22.40 42.28 50.79
CA ALA A 355 23.77 42.16 51.29
C ALA A 355 24.81 42.09 50.16
N VAL A 356 25.87 42.92 50.23
CA VAL A 356 27.03 42.91 49.31
C VAL A 356 26.65 43.13 47.83
N ASN A 357 25.50 43.73 47.55
CA ASN A 357 25.07 44.06 46.19
C ASN A 357 25.82 45.29 45.66
N THR A 358 26.16 45.32 44.36
CA THR A 358 26.95 46.41 43.76
C THR A 358 26.33 46.95 42.46
N VAL A 359 26.19 48.26 42.33
CA VAL A 359 25.77 48.94 41.10
C VAL A 359 26.83 49.99 40.70
N SER A 360 27.65 49.66 39.70
CA SER A 360 28.60 50.60 39.08
C SER A 360 28.17 51.10 37.70
N GLY A 361 27.00 50.67 37.21
CA GLY A 361 26.37 51.19 36.00
C GLY A 361 25.42 52.36 36.27
N ALA A 362 25.47 53.41 35.44
CA ALA A 362 24.50 54.51 35.52
C ALA A 362 23.08 54.01 35.20
N TYR A 363 22.06 54.50 35.92
CA TYR A 363 20.67 53.99 35.84
C TYR A 363 20.52 52.49 36.15
N GLY A 364 21.51 51.86 36.79
CA GLY A 364 21.45 50.46 37.19
C GLY A 364 20.49 50.23 38.36
N THR A 365 19.77 49.12 38.35
CA THR A 365 18.78 48.76 39.39
C THR A 365 19.04 47.38 39.97
N VAL A 366 19.11 47.28 41.30
CA VAL A 366 19.13 46.01 42.05
C VAL A 366 18.06 46.04 43.14
N SER A 367 17.00 45.25 42.98
CA SER A 367 15.86 45.25 43.92
C SER A 367 16.11 44.51 45.24
N GLY A 368 17.30 43.92 45.43
CA GLY A 368 17.72 43.30 46.68
C GLY A 368 18.58 42.05 46.47
N GLY A 369 18.44 41.06 47.36
CA GLY A 369 19.17 39.80 47.30
C GLY A 369 20.58 39.89 47.91
N GLN A 370 21.49 39.00 47.49
CA GLN A 370 22.87 38.95 47.97
C GLN A 370 23.88 38.89 46.82
N SER A 371 24.96 39.66 46.91
CA SER A 371 26.12 39.63 46.00
C SER A 371 25.78 39.85 44.51
N ASN A 372 24.62 40.44 44.21
CA ASN A 372 24.20 40.77 42.85
C ASN A 372 24.96 42.00 42.33
N SER A 373 25.28 42.04 41.03
CA SER A 373 26.08 43.10 40.42
C SER A 373 25.47 43.65 39.13
N VAL A 374 25.46 44.98 38.98
CA VAL A 374 25.15 45.69 37.73
C VAL A 374 26.31 46.64 37.42
N THR A 375 27.15 46.30 36.46
CA THR A 375 28.38 47.07 36.16
C THR A 375 28.19 48.14 35.07
N THR A 376 27.14 48.01 34.26
CA THR A 376 26.90 48.74 33.00
C THR A 376 25.54 49.45 32.99
N THR A 377 25.33 50.38 32.04
CA THR A 377 24.20 51.31 32.11
C THR A 377 22.84 50.63 31.88
N HIS A 378 21.82 51.09 32.60
CA HIS A 378 20.44 50.58 32.52
C HIS A 378 20.29 49.07 32.79
N GLY A 379 21.28 48.41 33.40
CA GLY A 379 21.19 47.01 33.77
C GLY A 379 20.25 46.80 34.96
N THR A 380 19.51 45.69 35.00
CA THR A 380 18.52 45.41 36.05
C THR A 380 18.69 44.00 36.62
N VAL A 381 18.73 43.88 37.96
CA VAL A 381 18.61 42.61 38.68
C VAL A 381 17.45 42.68 39.67
N GLY A 382 16.43 41.83 39.48
CA GLY A 382 15.23 41.81 40.33
C GLY A 382 15.43 41.21 41.73
N GLY A 383 16.59 40.59 41.99
CA GLY A 383 16.97 40.03 43.29
C GLY A 383 17.82 38.78 43.13
N GLY A 384 17.75 37.85 44.09
CA GLY A 384 18.45 36.56 44.02
C GLY A 384 19.86 36.58 44.63
N LEU A 385 20.70 35.63 44.23
CA LEU A 385 22.07 35.45 44.70
C LEU A 385 23.07 35.49 43.53
N ILE A 386 24.15 36.26 43.65
CA ILE A 386 25.33 36.24 42.74
C ILE A 386 24.99 36.52 41.24
N ASN A 387 23.85 37.15 40.95
CA ASN A 387 23.46 37.48 39.57
C ASN A 387 24.23 38.72 39.06
N VAL A 388 24.78 38.65 37.84
CA VAL A 388 25.66 39.68 37.26
C VAL A 388 25.17 40.16 35.90
N VAL A 389 24.80 41.44 35.82
CA VAL A 389 24.62 42.16 34.55
C VAL A 389 25.88 42.97 34.23
N ASN A 390 26.57 42.56 33.16
CA ASN A 390 27.78 43.19 32.63
C ASN A 390 27.60 43.67 31.18
N ALA A 391 26.37 44.03 30.79
CA ALA A 391 26.09 44.74 29.55
C ALA A 391 24.96 45.77 29.66
N ASN A 392 24.97 46.76 28.76
CA ASN A 392 23.95 47.80 28.71
C ASN A 392 22.57 47.19 28.45
N TYR A 393 21.55 47.67 29.18
CA TYR A 393 20.16 47.17 29.12
C TYR A 393 19.98 45.67 29.43
N GLY A 394 21.00 44.99 29.96
CA GLY A 394 20.90 43.59 30.37
C GLY A 394 19.94 43.42 31.56
N THR A 395 19.15 42.36 31.55
CA THR A 395 18.11 42.13 32.58
C THR A 395 18.18 40.72 33.13
N ILE A 396 18.19 40.60 34.47
CA ILE A 396 18.04 39.34 35.19
C ILE A 396 16.85 39.49 36.16
N GLY A 397 15.79 38.70 35.99
CA GLY A 397 14.60 38.77 36.86
C GLY A 397 14.86 38.34 38.32
N GLY A 398 15.86 37.48 38.52
CA GLY A 398 16.31 36.97 39.82
C GLY A 398 17.03 35.64 39.64
N GLY A 399 17.03 34.78 40.66
CA GLY A 399 17.65 33.45 40.60
C GLY A 399 19.02 33.38 41.28
N ASP A 400 19.86 32.44 40.86
CA ASP A 400 21.19 32.20 41.41
C ASP A 400 22.27 32.13 40.30
N HIS A 401 23.43 32.75 40.51
CA HIS A 401 24.61 32.71 39.62
C HIS A 401 24.40 33.09 38.12
N ASN A 402 23.29 33.75 37.75
CA ASN A 402 23.02 34.09 36.34
C ASN A 402 23.89 35.27 35.84
N LEU A 403 24.30 35.22 34.57
CA LEU A 403 25.26 36.15 33.95
C LEU A 403 24.78 36.67 32.59
N VAL A 404 24.73 37.99 32.42
CA VAL A 404 24.49 38.65 31.11
C VAL A 404 25.72 39.50 30.75
N THR A 405 26.43 39.17 29.66
CA THR A 405 27.60 39.94 29.19
C THR A 405 27.40 40.68 27.87
N ALA A 406 26.20 40.62 27.28
CA ALA A 406 25.91 41.24 25.98
C ALA A 406 24.66 42.14 25.97
N LEU A 407 24.68 43.11 25.05
CA LEU A 407 23.71 44.21 24.95
C LEU A 407 22.26 43.69 24.88
N ALA A 408 21.42 44.18 25.79
CA ALA A 408 20.01 43.81 25.92
C ALA A 408 19.75 42.29 26.09
N GLY A 409 20.73 41.53 26.56
CA GLY A 409 20.54 40.12 26.96
C GLY A 409 19.59 40.00 28.14
N THR A 410 18.71 38.99 28.14
CA THR A 410 17.64 38.83 29.13
C THR A 410 17.63 37.43 29.72
N ILE A 411 17.57 37.32 31.05
CA ILE A 411 17.38 36.08 31.81
C ILE A 411 16.16 36.26 32.72
N GLY A 412 15.10 35.47 32.52
CA GLY A 412 13.86 35.60 33.33
C GLY A 412 14.07 35.23 34.81
N GLY A 413 14.99 34.30 35.08
CA GLY A 413 15.39 33.78 36.38
C GLY A 413 15.99 32.39 36.19
N GLY A 414 16.24 31.65 37.27
CA GLY A 414 16.84 30.30 37.20
C GLY A 414 18.21 30.24 37.86
N GLU A 415 19.03 29.28 37.44
CA GLU A 415 20.33 28.96 38.02
C GLU A 415 21.37 28.73 36.92
N ASP A 416 22.59 29.27 37.08
CA ASP A 416 23.74 29.12 36.17
C ASP A 416 23.48 29.51 34.69
N HIS A 417 22.61 30.49 34.40
CA HIS A 417 22.39 30.95 33.02
C HIS A 417 23.44 31.92 32.50
N GLU A 418 23.90 31.74 31.26
CA GLU A 418 24.77 32.69 30.56
C GLU A 418 24.10 33.25 29.30
N VAL A 419 24.13 34.57 29.13
CA VAL A 419 23.77 35.27 27.88
C VAL A 419 24.94 36.13 27.41
N ASN A 420 25.69 35.59 26.46
CA ASN A 420 26.96 36.13 25.99
C ASN A 420 26.89 36.81 24.60
N ASP A 421 25.70 36.94 23.99
CA ASP A 421 25.50 37.70 22.74
C ASP A 421 24.20 38.54 22.73
N ILE A 422 24.15 39.50 21.81
CA ILE A 422 23.22 40.64 21.75
C ILE A 422 21.78 40.15 21.52
N TYR A 423 20.84 40.70 22.30
CA TYR A 423 19.42 40.31 22.33
C TYR A 423 19.16 38.82 22.65
N GLY A 424 20.15 38.08 23.17
CA GLY A 424 19.96 36.72 23.63
C GLY A 424 18.93 36.64 24.78
N THR A 425 18.03 35.66 24.75
CA THR A 425 16.97 35.53 25.76
C THR A 425 16.90 34.11 26.34
N VAL A 426 17.08 33.98 27.66
CA VAL A 426 16.84 32.76 28.43
C VAL A 426 15.62 32.96 29.32
N GLY A 427 14.57 32.15 29.15
CA GLY A 427 13.37 32.22 29.99
C GLY A 427 13.62 31.76 31.43
N GLY A 428 14.46 30.72 31.60
CA GLY A 428 15.02 30.28 32.88
C GLY A 428 15.31 28.78 32.93
N GLY A 429 15.36 28.20 34.13
CA GLY A 429 15.69 26.79 34.36
C GLY A 429 17.04 26.60 35.05
N PHE A 430 17.92 25.74 34.49
CA PHE A 430 19.26 25.46 35.01
C PHE A 430 20.31 25.38 33.88
N ALA A 431 21.46 26.04 34.02
CA ALA A 431 22.66 25.92 33.17
C ALA A 431 22.46 26.11 31.64
N ASN A 432 21.43 26.84 31.21
CA ASN A 432 21.21 27.18 29.79
C ASN A 432 22.13 28.33 29.34
N ILE A 433 22.73 28.20 28.14
CA ILE A 433 23.77 29.11 27.63
C ILE A 433 23.43 29.62 26.23
N ILE A 434 23.49 30.93 26.02
CA ILE A 434 23.60 31.57 24.70
C ILE A 434 25.03 32.06 24.55
N ALA A 435 25.80 31.41 23.68
CA ALA A 435 27.24 31.65 23.53
C ALA A 435 27.55 32.92 22.69
N ALA A 436 28.77 33.43 22.81
CA ALA A 436 29.26 34.48 21.93
C ALA A 436 29.37 33.94 20.48
N GLY A 437 28.77 34.63 19.52
CA GLY A 437 28.46 34.13 18.18
C GLY A 437 26.97 33.89 17.92
N ALA A 438 26.11 33.98 18.95
CA ALA A 438 24.68 33.65 18.88
C ALA A 438 23.73 34.85 19.09
N PRO A 439 23.84 35.97 18.34
CA PRO A 439 22.94 37.10 18.48
C PRO A 439 21.50 36.68 18.16
N TYR A 440 20.53 37.24 18.89
CA TYR A 440 19.11 36.86 18.86
C TYR A 440 18.81 35.40 19.22
N GLY A 441 19.77 34.66 19.79
CA GLY A 441 19.53 33.31 20.31
C GLY A 441 18.42 33.30 21.37
N THR A 442 17.61 32.24 21.40
CA THR A 442 16.49 32.12 22.34
C THR A 442 16.43 30.73 22.96
N ILE A 443 16.40 30.66 24.29
CA ILE A 443 16.15 29.42 25.05
C ILE A 443 14.97 29.68 25.98
N ALA A 444 13.78 29.16 25.65
CA ALA A 444 12.58 29.40 26.46
C ALA A 444 12.66 28.78 27.86
N GLY A 445 13.50 27.74 28.04
CA GLY A 445 13.99 27.32 29.36
C GLY A 445 14.66 25.94 29.35
N GLY A 446 14.51 25.19 30.43
CA GLY A 446 14.99 23.80 30.54
C GLY A 446 16.34 23.67 31.22
N THR A 447 17.13 22.67 30.84
CA THR A 447 18.35 22.26 31.57
C THR A 447 19.52 22.01 30.63
N MET A 448 20.64 22.71 30.80
CA MET A 448 21.88 22.54 30.02
C MET A 448 21.69 22.67 28.49
N ASN A 449 20.74 23.48 28.03
CA ASN A 449 20.55 23.75 26.59
C ASN A 449 21.53 24.84 26.11
N THR A 450 21.98 24.76 24.85
CA THR A 450 22.99 25.69 24.31
C THR A 450 22.67 26.18 22.90
N VAL A 451 22.73 27.50 22.70
CA VAL A 451 22.67 28.12 21.36
C VAL A 451 24.03 28.78 21.06
N ASN A 452 24.66 28.37 19.95
CA ASN A 452 26.01 28.76 19.54
C ASN A 452 26.06 29.63 18.27
N ASN A 453 24.95 29.85 17.57
CA ASN A 453 24.90 30.62 16.31
C ASN A 453 23.60 31.44 16.17
N GLN A 454 23.60 32.38 15.22
CA GLN A 454 22.60 33.45 15.12
C GLN A 454 21.16 32.95 14.93
N ASN A 455 20.19 33.60 15.59
CA ASN A 455 18.75 33.28 15.56
C ASN A 455 18.40 31.84 16.00
N GLY A 456 19.34 31.09 16.59
CA GLY A 456 19.08 29.72 17.04
C GLY A 456 18.07 29.67 18.18
N THR A 457 17.09 28.76 18.08
CA THR A 457 15.95 28.70 19.01
C THR A 457 15.82 27.33 19.66
N ILE A 458 15.75 27.31 21.00
CA ILE A 458 15.44 26.10 21.79
C ILE A 458 14.19 26.34 22.63
N GLY A 459 13.11 25.59 22.35
CA GLY A 459 11.84 25.68 23.07
C GLY A 459 11.88 25.11 24.50
N GLY A 460 12.93 24.35 24.83
CA GLY A 460 13.20 23.88 26.19
C GLY A 460 13.86 22.49 26.20
N GLY A 461 13.53 21.69 27.21
CA GLY A 461 14.04 20.33 27.35
C GLY A 461 15.41 20.25 28.03
N ASN A 462 16.18 19.21 27.74
CA ASN A 462 17.47 18.93 28.37
C ASN A 462 18.59 18.76 27.32
N THR A 463 19.77 19.31 27.55
CA THR A 463 21.00 19.08 26.75
C THR A 463 20.87 19.27 25.23
N ASN A 464 19.89 20.07 24.79
CA ASN A 464 19.70 20.35 23.36
C ASN A 464 20.69 21.42 22.88
N THR A 465 21.21 21.27 21.66
CA THR A 465 22.24 22.16 21.09
C THR A 465 21.85 22.66 19.71
N VAL A 466 21.86 23.99 19.52
CA VAL A 466 21.73 24.64 18.20
C VAL A 466 23.02 25.36 17.86
N SER A 467 23.71 24.90 16.83
CA SER A 467 24.94 25.47 16.28
C SER A 467 24.84 25.77 14.77
N GLY A 468 23.63 25.78 14.21
CA GLY A 468 23.36 26.27 12.85
C GLY A 468 22.50 27.54 12.89
N ASP A 469 22.78 28.49 12.00
CA ASP A 469 22.02 29.76 11.90
C ASP A 469 20.53 29.47 11.64
N PHE A 470 19.63 30.17 12.34
CA PHE A 470 18.17 29.93 12.30
C PHE A 470 17.75 28.49 12.69
N GLY A 471 18.66 27.66 13.22
CA GLY A 471 18.36 26.30 13.65
C GLY A 471 17.34 26.28 14.79
N THR A 472 16.45 25.29 14.81
CA THR A 472 15.37 25.19 15.81
C THR A 472 15.30 23.79 16.43
N VAL A 473 15.29 23.74 17.76
CA VAL A 473 14.93 22.55 18.55
C VAL A 473 13.73 22.89 19.44
N SER A 474 12.54 22.40 19.11
CA SER A 474 11.32 22.76 19.87
C SER A 474 11.33 22.19 21.31
N GLY A 475 12.15 21.16 21.58
CA GLY A 475 12.38 20.61 22.91
C GLY A 475 12.99 19.20 22.85
N GLY A 476 12.78 18.41 23.90
CA GLY A 476 13.27 17.03 23.98
C GLY A 476 14.59 16.91 24.77
N GLY A 477 15.39 15.88 24.47
CA GLY A 477 16.65 15.59 25.16
C GLY A 477 17.82 15.35 24.21
N THR A 478 19.02 15.91 24.45
CA THR A 478 20.25 15.66 23.67
C THR A 478 20.13 15.91 22.14
N ASN A 479 19.12 16.65 21.67
CA ASN A 479 18.92 16.89 20.23
C ASN A 479 19.89 17.97 19.72
N THR A 480 20.41 17.79 18.51
CA THR A 480 21.44 18.66 17.92
C THR A 480 21.05 19.16 16.53
N VAL A 481 21.25 20.44 16.26
CA VAL A 481 21.19 21.06 14.93
C VAL A 481 22.51 21.79 14.68
N THR A 482 23.35 21.35 13.72
CA THR A 482 24.66 21.99 13.45
C THR A 482 24.73 22.76 12.14
N ALA A 483 23.64 22.83 11.37
CA ALA A 483 23.62 23.46 10.05
C ALA A 483 22.43 24.42 9.87
N PRO A 484 22.53 25.41 8.97
CA PRO A 484 21.51 26.47 8.87
C PRO A 484 20.12 25.95 8.52
N GLU A 485 19.10 26.61 9.07
CA GLU A 485 17.67 26.31 8.81
C GLU A 485 17.25 24.87 9.18
N GLY A 486 18.06 24.14 9.96
CA GLY A 486 17.75 22.78 10.40
C GLY A 486 16.73 22.76 11.55
N VAL A 487 15.82 21.77 11.55
CA VAL A 487 14.72 21.70 12.52
C VAL A 487 14.61 20.32 13.17
N VAL A 488 14.55 20.29 14.51
CA VAL A 488 14.14 19.12 15.29
C VAL A 488 12.91 19.49 16.13
N ALA A 489 11.74 18.95 15.80
CA ALA A 489 10.50 19.26 16.50
C ALA A 489 10.37 18.59 17.89
N GLY A 490 11.28 17.68 18.24
CA GLY A 490 11.38 17.10 19.59
C GLY A 490 12.11 15.76 19.61
N GLY A 491 11.79 14.93 20.61
CA GLY A 491 12.36 13.57 20.74
C GLY A 491 13.68 13.53 21.51
N THR A 492 14.52 12.53 21.25
CA THR A 492 15.79 12.34 21.97
C THR A 492 16.96 11.96 21.06
N ALA A 493 18.11 12.60 21.23
CA ALA A 493 19.36 12.33 20.50
C ALA A 493 19.25 12.43 18.97
N ASN A 494 18.28 13.20 18.45
CA ASN A 494 18.15 13.43 17.01
C ASN A 494 19.17 14.48 16.54
N ASN A 495 19.74 14.30 15.33
CA ASN A 495 20.83 15.12 14.81
C ASN A 495 20.56 15.62 13.38
N VAL A 496 20.53 16.93 13.17
CA VAL A 496 20.48 17.57 11.84
C VAL A 496 21.80 18.28 11.59
N SER A 497 22.65 17.73 10.71
CA SER A 497 23.98 18.27 10.42
C SER A 497 24.13 18.82 8.99
N ALA A 498 23.03 19.05 8.27
CA ALA A 498 23.02 19.69 6.97
C ALA A 498 21.83 20.64 6.78
N ALA A 499 21.99 21.62 5.88
CA ALA A 499 21.09 22.75 5.77
C ALA A 499 19.67 22.35 5.35
N GLN A 500 18.66 23.00 5.93
CA GLN A 500 17.22 22.72 5.68
C GLN A 500 16.80 21.27 5.97
N GLY A 501 17.59 20.51 6.73
CA GLY A 501 17.21 19.17 7.18
C GLY A 501 16.14 19.23 8.28
N SER A 502 15.20 18.28 8.30
CA SER A 502 14.12 18.25 9.28
C SER A 502 13.91 16.89 9.93
N ILE A 503 13.66 16.88 11.25
CA ILE A 503 13.29 15.71 12.02
C ILE A 503 12.05 16.02 12.86
N GLY A 504 10.93 15.35 12.57
CA GLY A 504 9.65 15.53 13.27
C GLY A 504 9.64 15.02 14.72
N GLY A 505 10.60 14.18 15.09
CA GLY A 505 10.81 13.71 16.47
C GLY A 505 11.46 12.32 16.52
N GLY A 506 11.09 11.53 17.52
CA GLY A 506 11.59 10.17 17.68
C GLY A 506 12.92 10.09 18.44
N THR A 507 13.69 9.02 18.25
CA THR A 507 14.96 8.76 18.95
C THR A 507 16.12 8.50 17.98
N ALA A 508 17.27 9.12 18.19
CA ALA A 508 18.53 8.85 17.48
C ALA A 508 18.45 8.96 15.92
N ASN A 509 17.49 9.69 15.37
CA ASN A 509 17.37 9.89 13.93
C ASN A 509 18.42 10.93 13.46
N THR A 510 18.97 10.75 12.25
CA THR A 510 20.05 11.60 11.73
C THR A 510 19.78 12.07 10.31
N VAL A 511 20.03 13.35 10.03
CA VAL A 511 20.03 13.93 8.67
C VAL A 511 21.38 14.60 8.42
N THR A 512 22.21 14.02 7.56
CA THR A 512 23.56 14.55 7.24
C THR A 512 23.66 15.23 5.87
N ALA A 513 22.54 15.32 5.13
CA ALA A 513 22.49 15.98 3.83
C ALA A 513 21.30 16.95 3.66
N ALA A 514 21.48 17.93 2.77
CA ALA A 514 20.58 19.07 2.67
C ALA A 514 19.16 18.69 2.23
N GLN A 515 18.17 19.36 2.81
CA GLN A 515 16.73 19.11 2.58
C GLN A 515 16.26 17.67 2.89
N GLY A 516 17.07 16.87 3.60
CA GLY A 516 16.68 15.55 4.08
C GLY A 516 15.61 15.64 5.17
N THR A 517 14.61 14.75 5.13
CA THR A 517 13.45 14.79 6.03
C THR A 517 13.20 13.44 6.69
N ILE A 518 13.02 13.44 8.01
CA ILE A 518 12.61 12.25 8.78
C ILE A 518 11.37 12.61 9.62
N GLY A 519 10.22 11.99 9.32
CA GLY A 519 8.96 12.24 10.04
C GLY A 519 9.02 11.87 11.52
N GLY A 520 9.83 10.86 11.87
CA GLY A 520 10.12 10.47 13.25
C GLY A 520 10.71 9.07 13.31
N GLY A 521 10.38 8.31 14.37
CA GLY A 521 10.81 6.91 14.51
C GLY A 521 12.11 6.74 15.31
N SER A 522 12.88 5.68 15.04
CA SER A 522 14.08 5.34 15.84
C SER A 522 15.29 4.97 14.98
N GLY A 523 16.37 5.74 15.03
CA GLY A 523 17.64 5.40 14.38
C GLY A 523 17.60 5.44 12.85
N ASN A 524 16.67 6.19 12.26
CA ASN A 524 16.61 6.39 10.81
C ASN A 524 17.68 7.40 10.34
N ASN A 525 18.21 7.26 9.13
CA ASN A 525 19.30 8.10 8.61
C ASN A 525 19.09 8.55 7.15
N VAL A 526 19.25 9.86 6.88
CA VAL A 526 19.29 10.42 5.53
C VAL A 526 20.68 10.99 5.27
N ASN A 527 21.48 10.27 4.47
CA ASN A 527 22.88 10.59 4.19
C ASN A 527 23.10 11.38 2.90
N LEU A 528 22.16 11.39 1.95
CA LEU A 528 22.26 12.19 0.70
C LEU A 528 21.03 13.10 0.49
N PRO A 529 21.17 14.18 -0.33
CA PRO A 529 20.20 15.28 -0.35
C PRO A 529 18.79 14.88 -0.77
N GLN A 530 17.81 15.61 -0.22
CA GLN A 530 16.38 15.49 -0.55
C GLN A 530 15.78 14.09 -0.27
N GLY A 531 16.47 13.23 0.48
CA GLY A 531 15.96 11.95 0.94
C GLY A 531 14.85 12.10 1.98
N THR A 532 13.77 11.31 1.88
CA THR A 532 12.62 11.38 2.80
C THR A 532 12.33 10.04 3.46
N ILE A 533 12.34 10.00 4.79
CA ILE A 533 11.91 8.84 5.59
C ILE A 533 10.64 9.21 6.37
N GLY A 534 9.51 8.57 6.09
CA GLY A 534 8.24 8.85 6.78
C GLY A 534 8.26 8.50 8.27
N GLY A 535 9.02 7.46 8.65
CA GLY A 535 9.21 7.04 10.03
C GLY A 535 9.80 5.64 10.13
N GLY A 536 9.34 4.83 11.09
CA GLY A 536 9.85 3.47 11.29
C GLY A 536 11.15 3.43 12.11
N ALA A 537 11.98 2.41 11.93
CA ALA A 537 13.27 2.33 12.64
C ALA A 537 14.40 1.74 11.79
N GLY A 538 15.62 2.26 11.94
CA GLY A 538 16.82 1.79 11.25
C GLY A 538 16.85 2.00 9.73
N ASN A 539 15.88 2.71 9.15
CA ASN A 539 15.82 2.92 7.70
C ASN A 539 16.89 3.92 7.25
N ASN A 540 17.44 3.75 6.05
CA ASN A 540 18.60 4.50 5.58
C ASN A 540 18.45 4.94 4.11
N ILE A 541 18.84 6.18 3.82
CA ILE A 541 18.87 6.73 2.46
C ILE A 541 20.29 7.25 2.16
N ASN A 542 21.04 6.46 1.38
CA ASN A 542 22.37 6.78 0.87
C ASN A 542 22.35 7.19 -0.61
N GLY A 543 21.18 7.29 -1.25
CA GLY A 543 20.96 7.82 -2.60
C GLY A 543 20.18 9.14 -2.59
N PRO A 544 20.47 10.13 -3.46
CA PRO A 544 19.75 11.41 -3.47
C PRO A 544 18.30 11.23 -3.95
N LEU A 545 17.38 12.05 -3.44
CA LEU A 545 15.93 11.96 -3.74
C LEU A 545 15.30 10.59 -3.43
N GLY A 546 15.95 9.74 -2.62
CA GLY A 546 15.38 8.46 -2.18
C GLY A 546 14.17 8.67 -1.26
N THR A 547 13.26 7.71 -1.22
CA THR A 547 12.09 7.75 -0.33
C THR A 547 11.90 6.41 0.39
N VAL A 548 11.67 6.45 1.69
CA VAL A 548 11.24 5.30 2.50
C VAL A 548 9.99 5.68 3.30
N GLY A 549 8.83 5.12 2.99
CA GLY A 549 7.57 5.44 3.68
C GLY A 549 7.57 5.11 5.18
N GLY A 550 8.33 4.07 5.57
CA GLY A 550 8.55 3.67 6.95
C GLY A 550 9.10 2.25 7.04
N GLY A 551 8.73 1.52 8.10
CA GLY A 551 9.13 0.11 8.28
C GLY A 551 10.41 -0.07 9.10
N PHE A 552 11.09 -1.21 8.94
CA PHE A 552 12.30 -1.56 9.68
C PHE A 552 13.49 -1.85 8.75
N ASN A 553 14.63 -1.17 8.98
CA ASN A 553 15.91 -1.47 8.33
C ASN A 553 15.85 -1.53 6.78
N ASN A 554 15.05 -0.68 6.14
CA ASN A 554 15.01 -0.56 4.67
C ASN A 554 16.08 0.43 4.17
N HIS A 555 16.75 0.13 3.06
CA HIS A 555 17.90 0.89 2.54
C HIS A 555 17.71 1.32 1.08
N VAL A 556 17.84 2.61 0.78
CA VAL A 556 17.92 3.15 -0.58
C VAL A 556 19.31 3.70 -0.84
N ASN A 557 20.10 3.01 -1.65
CA ASN A 557 21.52 3.32 -1.90
C ASN A 557 21.80 4.13 -3.17
N GLN A 558 20.80 4.35 -4.04
CA GLN A 558 20.96 5.10 -5.29
C GLN A 558 19.78 6.04 -5.56
N GLN A 559 19.97 6.91 -6.56
CA GLN A 559 19.07 8.02 -6.86
C GLN A 559 17.62 7.57 -7.15
N LEU A 560 16.66 8.29 -6.56
CA LEU A 560 15.21 8.14 -6.81
C LEU A 560 14.63 6.74 -6.49
N GLY A 561 15.35 5.91 -5.74
CA GLY A 561 14.80 4.65 -5.22
C GLY A 561 13.67 4.89 -4.21
N THR A 562 12.58 4.13 -4.30
CA THR A 562 11.40 4.28 -3.43
C THR A 562 11.05 2.97 -2.75
N ILE A 563 10.99 2.96 -1.42
CA ILE A 563 10.48 1.84 -0.61
C ILE A 563 9.22 2.30 0.12
N GLY A 564 8.06 1.69 -0.16
CA GLY A 564 6.79 2.04 0.49
C GLY A 564 6.77 1.73 1.99
N GLY A 565 7.47 0.67 2.40
CA GLY A 565 7.65 0.28 3.80
C GLY A 565 8.18 -1.15 3.90
N GLY A 566 7.77 -1.88 4.94
CA GLY A 566 8.16 -3.28 5.14
C GLY A 566 9.45 -3.43 5.96
N GLN A 567 10.18 -4.51 5.75
CA GLN A 567 11.38 -4.87 6.52
C GLN A 567 12.56 -5.27 5.61
N ASP A 568 13.79 -4.84 5.94
CA ASP A 568 15.04 -5.31 5.32
C ASP A 568 15.12 -5.15 3.77
N ASN A 569 14.25 -4.35 3.15
CA ASN A 569 14.25 -4.17 1.70
C ASN A 569 15.39 -3.25 1.24
N LEU A 570 15.98 -3.54 0.08
CA LEU A 570 17.19 -2.89 -0.41
C LEU A 570 17.07 -2.48 -1.88
N ILE A 571 17.39 -1.21 -2.19
CA ILE A 571 17.49 -0.69 -3.56
C ILE A 571 18.92 -0.19 -3.79
N ASN A 572 19.67 -0.90 -4.63
CA ASN A 572 21.08 -0.64 -4.92
C ASN A 572 21.33 0.12 -6.23
N ASN A 573 20.29 0.37 -7.05
CA ASN A 573 20.37 1.00 -8.36
C ASN A 573 19.25 2.05 -8.55
N MET A 574 19.32 2.86 -9.60
CA MET A 574 18.51 4.06 -9.76
C MET A 574 17.06 3.74 -10.12
N TYR A 575 16.13 4.60 -9.69
CA TYR A 575 14.69 4.50 -10.00
C TYR A 575 14.00 3.20 -9.56
N GLY A 576 14.64 2.37 -8.71
CA GLY A 576 14.04 1.16 -8.19
C GLY A 576 12.79 1.44 -7.33
N SER A 577 11.82 0.53 -7.33
CA SER A 577 10.60 0.63 -6.53
C SER A 577 10.27 -0.66 -5.79
N VAL A 578 10.15 -0.62 -4.46
CA VAL A 578 9.66 -1.73 -3.63
C VAL A 578 8.43 -1.25 -2.85
N LEU A 579 7.24 -1.75 -3.14
CA LEU A 579 6.03 -1.24 -2.45
C LEU A 579 5.95 -1.66 -0.97
N GLY A 580 6.61 -2.77 -0.59
CA GLY A 580 6.71 -3.26 0.77
C GLY A 580 7.24 -4.69 0.83
N GLY A 581 6.85 -5.45 1.86
CA GLY A 581 7.31 -6.84 2.06
C GLY A 581 8.57 -6.93 2.91
N GLN A 582 9.26 -8.07 2.84
CA GLN A 582 10.46 -8.38 3.61
C GLN A 582 11.64 -8.80 2.72
N ASN A 583 12.82 -8.24 2.97
CA ASN A 583 14.08 -8.66 2.34
C ASN A 583 14.03 -8.72 0.80
N ASN A 584 13.35 -7.77 0.14
CA ASN A 584 13.33 -7.69 -1.32
C ASN A 584 14.47 -6.78 -1.82
N HIS A 585 15.19 -7.19 -2.88
CA HIS A 585 16.43 -6.54 -3.35
C HIS A 585 16.33 -6.12 -4.81
N ILE A 586 16.67 -4.88 -5.12
CA ILE A 586 16.73 -4.35 -6.51
C ILE A 586 18.16 -3.94 -6.84
N ASN A 587 18.81 -4.72 -7.71
CA ASN A 587 20.21 -4.56 -8.11
C ASN A 587 20.40 -4.15 -9.58
N ALA A 588 19.35 -3.68 -10.26
CA ALA A 588 19.40 -3.06 -11.58
C ALA A 588 18.53 -1.79 -11.64
N ASP A 589 18.83 -0.89 -12.60
CA ASP A 589 18.08 0.34 -12.81
C ASP A 589 16.62 0.05 -13.23
N TYR A 590 15.69 0.90 -12.80
CA TYR A 590 14.25 0.83 -13.10
C TYR A 590 13.52 -0.45 -12.65
N GLY A 591 14.15 -1.30 -11.82
CA GLY A 591 13.52 -2.51 -11.29
C GLY A 591 12.31 -2.20 -10.39
N SER A 592 11.30 -3.07 -10.42
CA SER A 592 10.05 -2.90 -9.66
C SER A 592 9.65 -4.19 -8.93
N ILE A 593 9.44 -4.12 -7.61
CA ILE A 593 8.96 -5.23 -6.79
C ILE A 593 7.67 -4.81 -6.05
N GLY A 594 6.55 -5.47 -6.39
CA GLY A 594 5.23 -5.18 -5.81
C GLY A 594 5.08 -5.59 -4.33
N GLY A 595 6.00 -6.41 -3.81
CA GLY A 595 6.09 -6.80 -2.41
C GLY A 595 6.65 -8.21 -2.26
N GLY A 596 6.31 -8.90 -1.16
CA GLY A 596 6.67 -10.30 -0.95
C GLY A 596 7.88 -10.52 -0.02
N HIS A 597 8.53 -11.66 -0.14
CA HIS A 597 9.64 -12.10 0.73
C HIS A 597 10.84 -12.62 -0.10
N ASP A 598 12.07 -12.16 0.15
CA ASP A 598 13.29 -12.57 -0.58
C ASP A 598 13.26 -12.42 -2.12
N ASN A 599 12.44 -11.54 -2.71
CA ASN A 599 12.44 -11.37 -4.17
C ASN A 599 13.64 -10.50 -4.61
N ILE A 600 14.35 -10.90 -5.66
CA ILE A 600 15.60 -10.27 -6.09
C ILE A 600 15.56 -9.96 -7.59
N ILE A 601 15.71 -8.68 -7.93
CA ILE A 601 16.13 -8.26 -9.27
C ILE A 601 17.66 -8.15 -9.26
N HIS A 602 18.31 -8.90 -10.14
CA HIS A 602 19.76 -8.96 -10.34
C HIS A 602 20.25 -7.88 -11.34
N PRO A 603 21.58 -7.64 -11.45
CA PRO A 603 22.13 -6.55 -12.26
C PRO A 603 21.85 -6.54 -13.77
N MET A 604 21.47 -7.66 -14.41
CA MET A 604 21.06 -7.65 -15.81
C MET A 604 19.55 -7.46 -15.99
N GLY A 605 18.76 -7.55 -14.91
CA GLY A 605 17.30 -7.35 -14.85
C GLY A 605 16.85 -5.88 -14.91
N VAL A 606 17.46 -5.07 -15.78
CA VAL A 606 17.10 -3.66 -15.99
C VAL A 606 15.62 -3.56 -16.43
N SER A 607 14.87 -2.58 -15.91
CA SER A 607 13.41 -2.47 -16.08
C SER A 607 12.60 -3.71 -15.66
N GLY A 608 13.22 -4.66 -14.95
CA GLY A 608 12.58 -5.91 -14.53
C GLY A 608 11.46 -5.69 -13.53
N THR A 609 10.40 -6.50 -13.62
CA THR A 609 9.25 -6.40 -12.70
C THR A 609 8.97 -7.74 -12.00
N ILE A 610 8.89 -7.74 -10.67
CA ILE A 610 8.38 -8.85 -9.86
C ILE A 610 7.10 -8.39 -9.14
N GLY A 611 5.94 -8.90 -9.52
CA GLY A 611 4.65 -8.49 -8.95
C GLY A 611 4.50 -8.80 -7.45
N GLY A 612 5.24 -9.79 -6.94
CA GLY A 612 5.36 -10.12 -5.52
C GLY A 612 5.80 -11.57 -5.33
N GLY A 613 5.34 -12.22 -4.25
CA GLY A 613 5.60 -13.63 -3.99
C GLY A 613 6.81 -13.89 -3.08
N GLN A 614 7.47 -15.04 -3.22
CA GLN A 614 8.59 -15.44 -2.37
C GLN A 614 9.79 -15.99 -3.16
N ILE A 615 11.02 -15.54 -2.89
CA ILE A 615 12.26 -16.08 -3.48
C ILE A 615 12.25 -16.05 -5.02
N ASN A 616 11.55 -15.10 -5.66
CA ASN A 616 11.60 -14.96 -7.11
C ASN A 616 12.84 -14.16 -7.55
N MET A 617 13.50 -14.58 -8.62
CA MET A 617 14.78 -14.03 -9.10
C MET A 617 14.66 -13.56 -10.57
N LEU A 618 15.21 -12.40 -10.91
CA LEU A 618 15.06 -11.81 -12.25
C LEU A 618 16.35 -11.11 -12.72
N ASP A 619 16.95 -11.64 -13.77
CA ASP A 619 18.20 -11.16 -14.42
C ASP A 619 18.00 -10.80 -15.91
N GLY A 620 16.78 -10.91 -16.45
CA GLY A 620 16.46 -10.55 -17.83
C GLY A 620 16.01 -9.09 -17.99
N ASP A 621 16.65 -8.33 -18.88
CA ASP A 621 16.26 -6.96 -19.25
C ASP A 621 14.80 -6.91 -19.73
N HIS A 622 14.02 -5.96 -19.21
CA HIS A 622 12.58 -5.79 -19.44
C HIS A 622 11.71 -7.04 -19.15
N ALA A 623 12.21 -8.02 -18.39
CA ALA A 623 11.46 -9.23 -18.06
C ALA A 623 10.43 -9.01 -16.94
N THR A 624 9.49 -9.95 -16.78
CA THR A 624 8.43 -9.87 -15.74
C THR A 624 8.14 -11.22 -15.08
N ILE A 625 8.11 -11.23 -13.75
CA ILE A 625 7.54 -12.33 -12.95
C ILE A 625 6.27 -11.81 -12.25
N GLY A 626 5.10 -12.37 -12.57
CA GLY A 626 3.83 -11.92 -11.98
C GLY A 626 3.71 -12.17 -10.47
N GLY A 627 4.41 -13.20 -9.97
CA GLY A 627 4.51 -13.54 -8.55
C GLY A 627 4.87 -15.00 -8.35
N GLY A 628 4.34 -15.63 -7.29
CA GLY A 628 4.56 -17.05 -6.99
C GLY A 628 5.76 -17.30 -6.06
N MET A 629 6.33 -18.50 -6.08
CA MET A 629 7.45 -18.90 -5.22
C MET A 629 8.63 -19.46 -6.02
N GLY A 630 9.84 -18.92 -5.87
CA GLY A 630 11.06 -19.54 -6.43
C GLY A 630 11.19 -19.47 -7.96
N ASN A 631 10.42 -18.61 -8.65
CA ASN A 631 10.51 -18.49 -10.10
C ASN A 631 11.73 -17.66 -10.50
N ASN A 632 12.41 -18.02 -11.59
CA ASN A 632 13.72 -17.49 -11.96
C ASN A 632 13.78 -17.10 -13.45
N ILE A 633 13.99 -15.81 -13.76
CA ILE A 633 14.35 -15.39 -15.12
C ILE A 633 15.85 -15.15 -15.18
N MET A 634 16.53 -15.95 -15.99
CA MET A 634 17.98 -15.99 -16.17
C MET A 634 18.47 -14.95 -17.21
N PRO A 635 19.79 -14.69 -17.31
CA PRO A 635 20.33 -13.56 -18.08
C PRO A 635 20.03 -13.51 -19.59
N LEU A 636 19.68 -14.62 -20.24
CA LEU A 636 19.27 -14.62 -21.66
C LEU A 636 17.75 -14.42 -21.83
N GLY A 637 16.99 -14.40 -20.74
CA GLY A 637 15.54 -14.15 -20.66
C GLY A 637 15.12 -12.70 -20.90
N LEU A 638 15.71 -12.02 -21.88
CA LEU A 638 15.36 -10.65 -22.28
C LEU A 638 13.88 -10.58 -22.68
N PHE A 639 13.11 -9.63 -22.16
CA PHE A 639 11.66 -9.50 -22.36
C PHE A 639 10.85 -10.77 -22.01
N ALA A 640 11.41 -11.70 -21.21
CA ALA A 640 10.72 -12.93 -20.83
C ALA A 640 9.61 -12.68 -19.81
N THR A 641 8.64 -13.58 -19.73
CA THR A 641 7.53 -13.50 -18.76
C THR A 641 7.30 -14.82 -18.03
N ILE A 642 7.19 -14.79 -16.70
CA ILE A 642 6.63 -15.87 -15.90
C ILE A 642 5.38 -15.34 -15.20
N GLY A 643 4.18 -15.83 -15.55
CA GLY A 643 2.91 -15.33 -15.00
C GLY A 643 2.75 -15.58 -13.50
N GLY A 644 3.41 -16.62 -12.97
CA GLY A 644 3.45 -16.95 -11.54
C GLY A 644 3.83 -18.41 -11.34
N GLY A 645 3.32 -19.03 -10.26
CA GLY A 645 3.53 -20.44 -9.98
C GLY A 645 4.69 -20.73 -9.02
N ILE A 646 5.26 -21.92 -9.05
CA ILE A 646 6.33 -22.37 -8.15
C ILE A 646 7.54 -22.86 -8.97
N GLY A 647 8.74 -22.34 -8.73
CA GLY A 647 9.99 -22.92 -9.25
C GLY A 647 10.18 -22.88 -10.77
N ASN A 648 9.42 -22.07 -11.52
CA ASN A 648 9.54 -22.01 -12.97
C ASN A 648 10.77 -21.20 -13.40
N MET A 649 11.43 -21.56 -14.51
CA MET A 649 12.66 -20.91 -15.00
C MET A 649 12.58 -20.51 -16.47
N VAL A 650 13.10 -19.33 -16.85
CA VAL A 650 13.21 -18.90 -18.26
C VAL A 650 14.55 -18.24 -18.55
N ASP A 651 15.21 -18.68 -19.63
CA ASP A 651 16.49 -18.19 -20.13
C ASP A 651 16.43 -17.96 -21.67
N GLY A 652 15.26 -17.61 -22.21
CA GLY A 652 15.04 -17.36 -23.63
C GLY A 652 14.45 -15.97 -23.91
N ASP A 653 15.03 -15.23 -24.87
CA ASP A 653 14.51 -13.93 -25.31
C ASP A 653 13.03 -14.06 -25.75
N ARG A 654 12.16 -13.24 -25.16
CA ARG A 654 10.70 -13.19 -25.38
C ARG A 654 9.99 -14.53 -25.10
N ALA A 655 10.60 -15.43 -24.35
CA ALA A 655 9.96 -16.66 -23.93
C ALA A 655 8.98 -16.44 -22.76
N THR A 656 7.94 -17.26 -22.67
CA THR A 656 6.84 -17.10 -21.70
C THR A 656 6.48 -18.39 -20.99
N ILE A 657 6.35 -18.36 -19.66
CA ILE A 657 5.68 -19.39 -18.86
C ILE A 657 4.42 -18.79 -18.23
N GLY A 658 3.24 -19.33 -18.54
CA GLY A 658 1.97 -18.82 -18.02
C GLY A 658 1.80 -19.03 -16.50
N GLY A 659 2.41 -20.08 -15.96
CA GLY A 659 2.42 -20.39 -14.54
C GLY A 659 2.79 -21.85 -14.30
N GLY A 660 2.27 -22.46 -13.23
CA GLY A 660 2.49 -23.88 -12.92
C GLY A 660 3.64 -24.14 -11.95
N GLU A 661 4.18 -25.36 -11.94
CA GLU A 661 5.28 -25.77 -11.06
C GLU A 661 6.50 -26.28 -11.86
N ALA A 662 7.72 -25.88 -11.52
CA ALA A 662 8.98 -26.41 -12.05
C ALA A 662 9.13 -26.42 -13.60
N ASN A 663 8.38 -25.60 -14.33
CA ASN A 663 8.47 -25.51 -15.79
C ASN A 663 9.69 -24.69 -16.20
N ASN A 664 10.37 -25.04 -17.29
CA ASN A 664 11.68 -24.52 -17.64
C ASN A 664 11.82 -24.25 -19.15
N ILE A 665 12.32 -23.07 -19.52
CA ILE A 665 12.73 -22.74 -20.89
C ILE A 665 14.20 -22.35 -20.87
N VAL A 666 15.11 -23.19 -21.37
CA VAL A 666 16.57 -22.98 -21.27
C VAL A 666 17.14 -22.22 -22.46
N GLY A 667 18.25 -21.50 -22.27
CA GLY A 667 18.82 -20.64 -23.31
C GLY A 667 19.58 -21.41 -24.38
N PRO A 668 19.43 -21.06 -25.68
CA PRO A 668 18.82 -19.84 -26.22
C PRO A 668 17.42 -20.08 -26.86
N SER A 669 16.46 -20.63 -26.11
CA SER A 669 15.08 -20.94 -26.56
C SER A 669 14.19 -19.69 -26.72
N SER A 670 14.58 -18.78 -27.61
CA SER A 670 13.84 -17.56 -27.92
C SER A 670 12.43 -17.83 -28.46
N PHE A 671 11.48 -16.95 -28.11
CA PHE A 671 10.06 -16.98 -28.50
C PHE A 671 9.28 -18.24 -28.09
N SER A 672 9.83 -19.06 -27.18
CA SER A 672 9.19 -20.30 -26.73
C SER A 672 8.16 -20.08 -25.63
N THR A 673 7.11 -20.92 -25.55
CA THR A 673 5.99 -20.72 -24.62
C THR A 673 5.59 -22.01 -23.90
N ILE A 674 5.52 -21.97 -22.57
CA ILE A 674 4.83 -22.98 -21.74
C ILE A 674 3.56 -22.36 -21.16
N GLY A 675 2.37 -22.88 -21.47
CA GLY A 675 1.10 -22.32 -20.98
C GLY A 675 0.88 -22.51 -19.47
N GLY A 676 1.45 -23.57 -18.90
CA GLY A 676 1.41 -23.87 -17.47
C GLY A 676 1.80 -25.33 -17.21
N GLY A 677 1.27 -25.93 -16.14
CA GLY A 677 1.49 -27.36 -15.83
C GLY A 677 2.59 -27.60 -14.81
N GLN A 678 3.19 -28.79 -14.80
CA GLN A 678 4.27 -29.18 -13.89
C GLN A 678 5.50 -29.71 -14.66
N ALA A 679 6.72 -29.39 -14.24
CA ALA A 679 7.97 -29.99 -14.72
C ALA A 679 8.20 -30.02 -16.25
N ASN A 680 7.57 -29.11 -17.02
CA ASN A 680 7.72 -29.07 -18.47
C ASN A 680 9.04 -28.37 -18.88
N LEU A 681 9.66 -28.75 -19.99
CA LEU A 681 10.97 -28.26 -20.45
C LEU A 681 10.96 -27.88 -21.95
N ILE A 682 11.57 -26.73 -22.31
CA ILE A 682 11.85 -26.37 -23.70
C ILE A 682 13.32 -25.97 -23.88
N ASP A 683 13.99 -26.62 -24.82
CA ASP A 683 15.38 -26.43 -25.26
C ASP A 683 15.45 -26.24 -26.81
N VAL A 684 14.51 -25.46 -27.36
CA VAL A 684 14.45 -25.07 -28.78
C VAL A 684 13.88 -23.67 -28.95
N GLN A 685 14.21 -23.02 -30.07
CA GLN A 685 13.55 -21.78 -30.50
C GLN A 685 12.16 -22.04 -31.07
N HIS A 686 11.21 -21.16 -30.73
CA HIS A 686 9.79 -21.26 -31.07
C HIS A 686 9.11 -22.55 -30.59
N GLY A 687 9.60 -23.15 -29.50
CA GLY A 687 8.97 -24.32 -28.88
C GLY A 687 7.66 -23.95 -28.16
N THR A 688 6.68 -24.83 -28.15
CA THR A 688 5.40 -24.60 -27.46
C THR A 688 4.98 -25.82 -26.63
N ILE A 689 4.59 -25.61 -25.38
CA ILE A 689 3.93 -26.61 -24.53
C ILE A 689 2.68 -25.96 -23.93
N ALA A 690 1.46 -26.39 -24.29
CA ALA A 690 0.24 -25.72 -23.80
C ALA A 690 -0.02 -25.98 -22.29
N GLY A 691 0.48 -27.09 -21.74
CA GLY A 691 0.38 -27.46 -20.33
C GLY A 691 0.71 -28.93 -20.10
N GLY A 692 0.29 -29.48 -18.96
CA GLY A 692 0.54 -30.89 -18.59
C GLY A 692 1.68 -31.07 -17.59
N GLU A 693 2.14 -32.30 -17.37
CA GLU A 693 3.23 -32.65 -16.46
C GLU A 693 4.41 -33.27 -17.23
N GLY A 694 5.65 -32.85 -16.99
CA GLY A 694 6.86 -33.54 -17.48
C GLY A 694 7.09 -33.52 -19.00
N ASN A 695 6.41 -32.66 -19.75
CA ASN A 695 6.55 -32.57 -21.21
C ASN A 695 7.82 -31.84 -21.61
N ASN A 696 8.51 -32.28 -22.65
CA ASN A 696 9.86 -31.83 -22.98
C ASN A 696 10.04 -31.59 -24.49
N VAL A 697 10.56 -30.44 -24.92
CA VAL A 697 10.87 -30.14 -26.33
C VAL A 697 12.37 -29.87 -26.50
N MET A 698 13.10 -30.68 -27.28
CA MET A 698 14.58 -30.70 -27.31
C MET A 698 15.22 -30.58 -28.70
N ALA A 699 16.55 -30.47 -28.72
CA ALA A 699 17.31 -29.80 -29.77
C ALA A 699 17.70 -30.64 -31.01
N GLY A 700 17.01 -30.39 -32.12
CA GLY A 700 17.48 -30.68 -33.48
C GLY A 700 16.86 -29.80 -34.59
N GLY A 701 16.12 -28.76 -34.23
CA GLY A 701 15.46 -27.85 -35.18
C GLY A 701 14.73 -26.70 -34.48
N MET A 702 13.75 -26.10 -35.16
CA MET A 702 12.83 -25.09 -34.61
C MET A 702 11.40 -25.65 -34.62
N TYR A 703 10.51 -25.01 -33.85
CA TYR A 703 9.03 -25.22 -33.90
C TYR A 703 8.48 -26.55 -33.32
N GLY A 704 9.13 -27.15 -32.31
CA GLY A 704 8.54 -28.29 -31.59
C GLY A 704 7.32 -27.89 -30.76
N SER A 705 6.24 -28.68 -30.78
CA SER A 705 4.94 -28.29 -30.21
C SER A 705 4.22 -29.43 -29.49
N ILE A 706 3.75 -29.17 -28.26
CA ILE A 706 3.05 -30.12 -27.38
C ILE A 706 1.77 -29.47 -26.85
N GLY A 707 0.62 -30.09 -27.09
CA GLY A 707 -0.72 -29.69 -26.62
C GLY A 707 -1.03 -30.09 -25.17
N GLY A 708 -0.22 -30.98 -24.58
CA GLY A 708 -0.14 -31.22 -23.14
C GLY A 708 -0.74 -32.52 -22.62
N GLY A 709 -0.28 -32.90 -21.42
CA GLY A 709 -0.65 -34.08 -20.62
C GLY A 709 0.59 -34.60 -19.87
N GLN A 710 0.72 -35.88 -19.51
CA GLN A 710 1.91 -36.42 -18.82
C GLN A 710 3.05 -36.93 -19.76
N VAL A 711 4.26 -36.38 -19.69
CA VAL A 711 5.53 -36.97 -20.19
C VAL A 711 5.70 -37.11 -21.72
N ASN A 712 5.27 -36.11 -22.50
CA ASN A 712 5.63 -36.01 -23.92
C ASN A 712 7.08 -35.57 -24.16
N HIS A 713 7.71 -35.93 -25.28
CA HIS A 713 9.12 -35.59 -25.53
C HIS A 713 9.49 -35.24 -27.00
N VAL A 714 9.14 -34.04 -27.49
CA VAL A 714 9.42 -33.59 -28.86
C VAL A 714 10.88 -33.15 -29.07
N ASP A 715 11.75 -34.04 -29.54
CA ASP A 715 12.92 -33.62 -30.33
C ASP A 715 12.45 -32.96 -31.66
N VAL A 716 13.34 -32.30 -32.43
CA VAL A 716 13.08 -31.66 -33.77
C VAL A 716 14.24 -31.97 -34.76
N GLN A 717 14.30 -31.59 -36.06
CA GLN A 717 13.28 -31.10 -37.00
C GLN A 717 12.06 -32.02 -37.07
N HIS A 718 10.95 -31.47 -37.57
CA HIS A 718 9.59 -32.03 -37.48
C HIS A 718 9.12 -31.99 -35.98
N GLY A 719 7.83 -31.87 -35.59
CA GLY A 719 7.44 -31.68 -34.15
C GLY A 719 5.94 -31.86 -33.80
N THR A 720 5.54 -32.42 -32.63
CA THR A 720 4.13 -32.86 -32.38
C THR A 720 3.60 -33.12 -30.92
N ILE A 721 2.28 -32.93 -30.64
CA ILE A 721 1.32 -33.86 -29.93
C ILE A 721 0.08 -33.19 -29.29
N GLY A 722 -1.02 -33.94 -29.14
CA GLY A 722 -1.77 -34.08 -27.89
C GLY A 722 -2.34 -35.51 -27.80
N GLY A 723 -2.57 -36.17 -26.65
CA GLY A 723 -2.50 -35.71 -25.25
C GLY A 723 -1.13 -35.84 -24.56
N GLY A 724 -1.05 -36.62 -23.47
CA GLY A 724 0.20 -36.84 -22.71
C GLY A 724 0.57 -38.25 -22.23
N GLU A 725 -0.27 -38.95 -21.44
CA GLU A 725 -0.16 -40.42 -21.25
C GLU A 725 -0.56 -41.10 -22.58
N ALA A 726 0.27 -40.79 -23.58
CA ALA A 726 -0.14 -40.13 -24.82
C ALA A 726 0.96 -39.25 -25.45
N ASN A 727 1.99 -39.91 -26.04
CA ASN A 727 3.42 -39.61 -25.96
C ASN A 727 4.08 -39.21 -27.31
N ASN A 728 5.19 -38.44 -27.28
CA ASN A 728 5.84 -37.83 -28.47
C ASN A 728 7.40 -37.79 -28.56
N VAL A 729 7.96 -37.53 -29.78
CA VAL A 729 9.34 -37.19 -30.30
C VAL A 729 9.24 -36.74 -31.77
N ILE A 730 10.07 -35.86 -32.41
CA ILE A 730 10.42 -36.05 -33.86
C ILE A 730 11.86 -35.60 -34.22
N ALA A 731 12.75 -36.42 -34.78
CA ALA A 731 14.16 -35.99 -34.92
C ALA A 731 14.60 -35.55 -36.33
N ALA A 732 15.70 -34.76 -36.38
CA ALA A 732 16.38 -34.15 -37.56
C ALA A 732 17.06 -35.13 -38.53
N GLY A 733 16.33 -36.17 -38.87
CA GLY A 733 16.01 -36.42 -40.26
C GLY A 733 14.72 -37.25 -40.35
N MET A 734 14.50 -38.06 -39.30
CA MET A 734 13.89 -39.39 -39.31
C MET A 734 13.25 -39.71 -37.93
N HIS A 735 12.06 -40.36 -37.90
CA HIS A 735 11.21 -40.75 -36.74
C HIS A 735 10.42 -39.64 -36.00
N GLY A 736 9.06 -39.62 -36.02
CA GLY A 736 8.24 -39.04 -34.90
C GLY A 736 6.84 -38.34 -35.08
N THR A 737 6.14 -37.87 -34.01
CA THR A 737 5.22 -38.70 -33.18
C THR A 737 3.69 -38.30 -32.98
N ILE A 738 2.99 -37.36 -33.70
CA ILE A 738 1.58 -36.82 -33.37
C ILE A 738 0.95 -37.24 -32.03
N GLY A 739 -0.05 -38.12 -31.85
CA GLY A 739 -0.74 -38.29 -30.55
C GLY A 739 -2.17 -38.88 -30.63
N GLY A 740 -2.81 -39.45 -29.58
CA GLY A 740 -2.53 -39.55 -28.12
C GLY A 740 -1.63 -40.71 -27.61
N GLY A 741 -2.13 -41.74 -26.89
CA GLY A 741 -1.35 -42.72 -26.06
C GLY A 741 -1.53 -44.24 -25.93
N GLN A 742 -2.69 -44.86 -25.69
CA GLN A 742 -4.04 -44.36 -25.67
C GLN A 742 -4.35 -43.41 -26.86
N ALA A 743 -3.77 -43.69 -28.08
CA ALA A 743 -3.77 -42.94 -29.38
C ALA A 743 -2.45 -42.40 -30.13
N ASN A 744 -1.14 -42.64 -29.82
CA ASN A 744 0.10 -41.90 -30.33
C ASN A 744 0.33 -41.66 -31.87
N LEU A 745 1.50 -41.14 -32.31
CA LEU A 745 2.02 -41.10 -33.72
C LEU A 745 3.57 -41.31 -33.85
N VAL A 746 4.26 -41.43 -35.02
CA VAL A 746 5.72 -41.43 -35.40
C VAL A 746 5.84 -41.57 -36.96
N ASP A 747 6.39 -40.58 -37.70
CA ASP A 747 6.13 -40.33 -39.15
C ASP A 747 7.24 -39.60 -39.98
N VAL A 748 8.56 -39.84 -39.87
CA VAL A 748 9.52 -39.14 -40.80
C VAL A 748 10.73 -39.95 -41.31
N GLN A 749 10.70 -41.27 -41.14
CA GLN A 749 11.86 -42.13 -40.80
C GLN A 749 11.36 -43.06 -39.70
N HIS A 750 11.90 -44.28 -39.51
CA HIS A 750 11.07 -45.47 -39.35
C HIS A 750 9.89 -45.22 -38.43
N GLY A 751 8.72 -44.97 -39.02
CA GLY A 751 7.58 -44.57 -38.23
C GLY A 751 7.20 -45.67 -37.23
N THR A 752 6.49 -45.29 -36.18
CA THR A 752 6.15 -46.08 -34.97
C THR A 752 4.99 -45.49 -34.11
N VAL A 753 4.02 -44.84 -34.77
CA VAL A 753 2.72 -44.40 -34.26
C VAL A 753 2.11 -45.41 -33.33
N GLY A 754 1.60 -44.86 -32.23
CA GLY A 754 0.55 -45.40 -31.38
C GLY A 754 -0.84 -45.19 -31.99
N GLY A 755 -1.92 -45.08 -31.25
CA GLY A 755 -2.45 -45.92 -30.19
C GLY A 755 -1.66 -46.33 -28.97
N GLY A 756 -2.45 -46.60 -27.93
CA GLY A 756 -2.23 -47.77 -27.08
C GLY A 756 -3.17 -48.79 -27.70
N GLU A 757 -4.46 -48.57 -27.45
CA GLU A 757 -5.57 -48.63 -28.41
C GLU A 757 -5.40 -47.51 -29.49
N VAL A 758 -5.52 -47.81 -30.81
CA VAL A 758 -5.54 -46.92 -32.03
C VAL A 758 -4.22 -46.57 -32.81
N ASN A 759 -3.39 -47.54 -33.24
CA ASN A 759 -2.19 -47.56 -34.17
C ASN A 759 -2.18 -46.76 -35.56
N ASN A 760 -1.08 -46.10 -36.07
CA ASN A 760 -0.97 -45.45 -37.47
C ASN A 760 0.40 -44.96 -38.21
N VAL A 761 1.58 -45.61 -38.13
CA VAL A 761 2.98 -45.42 -38.70
C VAL A 761 3.28 -45.10 -40.17
N ILE A 762 4.21 -44.15 -40.43
CA ILE A 762 4.67 -43.78 -41.79
C ILE A 762 6.17 -43.32 -41.93
N ALA A 763 6.66 -43.29 -43.17
CA ALA A 763 7.55 -42.27 -43.80
C ALA A 763 9.00 -42.65 -44.14
N GLY A 764 9.47 -42.18 -45.31
CA GLY A 764 10.89 -42.13 -45.75
C GLY A 764 11.63 -43.48 -45.86
N ALA A 765 10.92 -44.58 -45.65
CA ALA A 765 11.43 -45.62 -44.78
C ALA A 765 12.14 -46.80 -45.44
N PHE A 766 13.24 -47.23 -44.81
CA PHE A 766 13.66 -48.63 -44.85
C PHE A 766 12.77 -49.54 -43.99
N HIS A 767 12.22 -49.09 -42.85
CA HIS A 767 11.27 -49.82 -41.99
C HIS A 767 10.16 -48.92 -41.44
N GLY A 768 9.06 -49.50 -40.99
CA GLY A 768 7.94 -48.81 -40.32
C GLY A 768 7.00 -49.86 -39.76
N THR A 769 6.60 -49.72 -38.50
CA THR A 769 5.93 -50.78 -37.74
C THR A 769 4.72 -50.32 -36.92
N ILE A 770 3.49 -50.32 -37.48
CA ILE A 770 2.29 -50.06 -36.67
C ILE A 770 2.19 -51.23 -35.68
N GLY A 771 2.32 -50.91 -34.39
CA GLY A 771 1.64 -51.65 -33.32
C GLY A 771 0.13 -51.42 -33.47
N GLY A 772 -0.63 -51.27 -32.40
CA GLY A 772 -2.04 -50.86 -32.55
C GLY A 772 -2.84 -50.89 -31.28
N GLY A 773 -2.47 -51.87 -30.45
CA GLY A 773 -3.39 -52.45 -29.49
C GLY A 773 -4.53 -53.07 -30.28
N GLN A 774 -5.73 -52.56 -30.04
CA GLN A 774 -6.82 -52.67 -31.00
C GLN A 774 -6.65 -51.55 -32.06
N ALA A 775 -6.67 -51.92 -33.35
CA ALA A 775 -6.50 -51.12 -34.59
C ALA A 775 -5.05 -50.74 -35.05
N ASN A 776 -4.61 -51.23 -36.23
CA ASN A 776 -3.23 -51.25 -36.77
C ASN A 776 -3.18 -51.21 -38.36
N LEU A 777 -2.13 -50.68 -39.05
CA LEU A 777 -1.95 -50.48 -40.55
C LEU A 777 -0.42 -50.38 -40.96
N VAL A 778 0.15 -49.86 -42.09
CA VAL A 778 1.62 -49.47 -42.20
C VAL A 778 1.99 -48.61 -43.42
N ASP A 779 3.10 -47.82 -43.36
CA ASP A 779 3.86 -47.41 -44.56
C ASP A 779 5.42 -47.39 -44.48
N ALA A 780 6.12 -48.32 -45.20
CA ALA A 780 7.61 -48.44 -45.27
C ALA A 780 8.20 -49.56 -46.21
N GLN A 781 9.49 -49.47 -46.60
CA GLN A 781 10.21 -50.51 -47.40
C GLN A 781 10.52 -51.83 -46.65
N HIS A 782 10.29 -51.93 -45.35
CA HIS A 782 10.21 -53.18 -44.58
C HIS A 782 9.08 -52.99 -43.57
N GLY A 783 7.92 -52.56 -44.09
CA GLY A 783 6.69 -52.43 -43.34
C GLY A 783 6.40 -53.68 -42.50
N THR A 784 5.90 -53.50 -41.28
CA THR A 784 5.56 -54.59 -40.35
C THR A 784 4.31 -54.23 -39.56
N VAL A 785 3.36 -55.15 -39.39
CA VAL A 785 2.34 -55.02 -38.35
C VAL A 785 2.36 -56.28 -37.53
N GLY A 786 2.33 -56.11 -36.21
CA GLY A 786 2.45 -57.24 -35.28
C GLY A 786 1.13 -57.80 -34.77
N GLY A 787 0.05 -57.04 -34.86
CA GLY A 787 -1.27 -57.38 -34.31
C GLY A 787 -2.29 -56.33 -34.72
N GLY A 788 -3.40 -56.13 -34.01
CA GLY A 788 -3.91 -56.82 -32.84
C GLY A 788 -5.25 -57.43 -33.24
N GLU A 789 -6.32 -56.83 -32.73
CA GLU A 789 -7.50 -56.65 -33.58
C GLU A 789 -7.14 -55.59 -34.66
N ALA A 790 -7.40 -55.92 -35.93
CA ALA A 790 -7.12 -55.21 -37.19
C ALA A 790 -5.65 -54.85 -37.53
N ASN A 791 -5.12 -55.32 -38.68
CA ASN A 791 -3.76 -55.14 -39.23
C ASN A 791 -3.74 -54.68 -40.73
N ALA A 792 -2.67 -54.03 -41.25
CA ALA A 792 -2.38 -53.88 -42.72
C ALA A 792 -0.94 -53.37 -43.08
N ILE A 793 -0.35 -53.58 -44.28
CA ILE A 793 0.99 -53.04 -44.72
C ILE A 793 0.94 -52.59 -46.20
N THR A 794 1.79 -51.64 -46.64
CA THR A 794 1.94 -51.18 -48.05
C THR A 794 3.18 -51.65 -48.84
N ALA A 795 4.40 -51.29 -48.45
CA ALA A 795 5.42 -50.84 -49.44
C ALA A 795 6.80 -51.53 -49.43
N ALA A 796 6.92 -52.73 -48.84
CA ALA A 796 8.20 -53.39 -48.60
C ALA A 796 8.98 -54.01 -49.82
N PRO A 797 10.09 -54.75 -49.59
CA PRO A 797 10.25 -56.07 -50.27
C PRO A 797 10.26 -57.28 -49.31
N TYR A 798 10.33 -57.06 -47.99
CA TYR A 798 10.39 -58.10 -46.96
C TYR A 798 9.30 -57.93 -45.88
N GLY A 799 8.20 -57.26 -46.21
CA GLY A 799 7.19 -56.85 -45.22
C GLY A 799 6.47 -58.05 -44.59
N THR A 800 6.05 -57.94 -43.33
CA THR A 800 5.46 -59.09 -42.61
C THR A 800 4.31 -58.66 -41.71
N ILE A 801 3.13 -59.26 -41.92
CA ILE A 801 2.09 -59.36 -40.88
C ILE A 801 2.00 -60.84 -40.49
N PRO A 802 2.28 -61.21 -39.23
CA PRO A 802 2.41 -62.61 -38.84
C PRO A 802 1.19 -63.18 -38.09
N GLY A 803 0.30 -62.33 -37.58
CA GLY A 803 -0.84 -62.73 -36.74
C GLY A 803 -1.78 -61.56 -36.49
N GLY A 804 -3.09 -61.81 -36.44
CA GLY A 804 -4.08 -60.75 -36.27
C GLY A 804 -5.51 -61.22 -36.48
N ASP A 805 -6.45 -60.56 -35.81
CA ASP A 805 -7.83 -60.55 -36.29
C ASP A 805 -7.92 -59.49 -37.40
N ASN A 806 -8.21 -59.86 -38.66
CA ASN A 806 -7.75 -59.15 -39.86
C ASN A 806 -6.20 -59.05 -39.94
N LEU A 807 -5.61 -59.58 -41.03
CA LEU A 807 -4.18 -59.91 -41.17
C LEU A 807 -3.79 -59.76 -42.67
N ASN A 808 -3.00 -58.76 -43.06
CA ASN A 808 -3.04 -58.22 -44.45
C ASN A 808 -1.74 -57.54 -45.01
N VAL A 809 -0.79 -58.30 -45.59
CA VAL A 809 0.57 -57.87 -46.02
C VAL A 809 0.64 -57.29 -47.44
N ALA A 810 1.58 -56.36 -47.72
CA ALA A 810 1.99 -56.01 -49.10
C ALA A 810 3.53 -55.87 -49.31
N ASN A 811 3.96 -56.13 -50.55
CA ASN A 811 5.33 -56.32 -51.06
C ASN A 811 6.26 -57.20 -50.17
N SER A 812 6.19 -58.53 -50.31
CA SER A 812 7.02 -59.44 -49.51
C SER A 812 7.39 -60.73 -50.23
N TYR A 813 8.52 -61.33 -49.85
CA TYR A 813 8.84 -62.75 -50.07
C TYR A 813 7.88 -63.71 -49.35
N ALA A 814 7.08 -63.22 -48.38
CA ALA A 814 5.94 -63.89 -47.76
C ALA A 814 6.25 -65.32 -47.22
N GLN A 815 7.18 -65.42 -46.27
CA GLN A 815 7.59 -66.71 -45.68
C GLN A 815 6.45 -67.52 -45.04
N THR A 816 5.35 -66.88 -44.62
CA THR A 816 4.14 -67.51 -44.05
C THR A 816 2.97 -66.52 -44.11
N ALA A 817 1.74 -67.01 -44.31
CA ALA A 817 0.51 -66.30 -43.94
C ALA A 817 -0.52 -67.27 -43.33
N VAL A 818 -0.86 -67.07 -42.06
CA VAL A 818 -1.76 -67.95 -41.29
C VAL A 818 -2.64 -67.08 -40.39
N GLY A 819 -3.95 -67.15 -40.58
CA GLY A 819 -4.94 -66.45 -39.77
C GLY A 819 -6.33 -66.95 -40.07
N PHE A 820 -7.22 -66.91 -39.09
CA PHE A 820 -8.66 -66.94 -39.37
C PHE A 820 -9.10 -65.45 -39.35
N PHE A 821 -10.32 -65.20 -38.90
CA PHE A 821 -10.61 -64.13 -37.94
C PHE A 821 -9.89 -64.45 -36.59
N ASN A 822 -10.25 -63.82 -35.47
CA ASN A 822 -9.71 -64.08 -34.10
C ASN A 822 -8.19 -63.86 -33.84
N ALA A 823 -7.90 -62.84 -33.02
CA ALA A 823 -6.84 -62.69 -32.00
C ALA A 823 -5.38 -63.20 -32.26
N PRO A 824 -4.35 -62.30 -32.31
CA PRO A 824 -2.93 -62.65 -32.26
C PRO A 824 -2.42 -62.96 -30.85
N ARG A 825 -1.20 -63.52 -30.73
CA ARG A 825 -0.78 -64.21 -29.48
C ARG A 825 0.70 -64.12 -29.10
N GLY A 826 0.96 -63.43 -27.99
CA GLY A 826 2.13 -63.61 -27.13
C GLY A 826 1.81 -63.07 -25.73
N ALA A 827 1.88 -63.79 -24.62
CA ALA A 827 2.41 -65.13 -24.39
C ALA A 827 1.39 -66.10 -23.72
N VAL A 828 1.37 -67.35 -24.19
CA VAL A 828 0.94 -68.59 -23.48
C VAL A 828 -0.37 -68.54 -22.64
N GLY A 829 -1.53 -68.83 -23.26
CA GLY A 829 -2.85 -69.00 -22.61
C GLY A 829 -3.71 -70.15 -23.20
N ILE A 830 -4.68 -70.72 -22.46
CA ILE A 830 -5.32 -72.05 -22.69
C ILE A 830 -6.78 -72.01 -22.15
N ARG A 831 -7.89 -72.54 -22.72
CA ARG A 831 -8.26 -73.38 -23.91
C ARG A 831 -9.71 -72.98 -24.41
N PRO A 832 -10.21 -73.46 -25.58
CA PRO A 832 -11.45 -72.94 -26.19
C PRO A 832 -12.68 -73.89 -26.20
N ALA A 833 -13.87 -73.31 -26.39
CA ALA A 833 -15.07 -73.92 -27.01
C ALA A 833 -15.99 -72.80 -27.59
N PRO A 834 -16.81 -73.03 -28.65
CA PRO A 834 -17.24 -71.94 -29.55
C PRO A 834 -18.76 -71.73 -29.72
N VAL A 835 -19.14 -70.57 -30.28
CA VAL A 835 -19.93 -70.36 -31.53
C VAL A 835 -20.52 -68.95 -31.55
N ALA A 836 -20.01 -68.11 -32.46
CA ALA A 836 -20.66 -66.94 -33.04
C ALA A 836 -20.22 -66.85 -34.53
N LEU A 837 -20.92 -66.06 -35.35
CA LEU A 837 -20.58 -65.90 -36.77
C LEU A 837 -19.43 -64.91 -36.96
N THR A 838 -18.69 -65.07 -38.08
CA THR A 838 -17.29 -64.62 -38.28
C THR A 838 -16.42 -65.19 -37.16
N ASP A 839 -15.75 -66.33 -37.32
CA ASP A 839 -14.67 -66.61 -38.29
C ASP A 839 -14.98 -67.31 -39.63
N ASP A 840 -14.03 -67.15 -40.56
CA ASP A 840 -13.63 -68.16 -41.58
C ASP A 840 -12.09 -68.44 -41.49
N PRO A 841 -11.58 -69.63 -41.86
CA PRO A 841 -10.14 -69.95 -41.88
C PRO A 841 -9.39 -69.52 -43.15
N LEU A 842 -8.15 -69.03 -43.01
CA LEU A 842 -7.20 -68.84 -44.12
C LEU A 842 -5.81 -69.46 -43.80
N PHE A 843 -5.22 -70.16 -44.77
CA PHE A 843 -3.91 -70.81 -44.60
C PHE A 843 -3.12 -70.84 -45.91
N MET A 844 -1.92 -70.23 -45.94
CA MET A 844 -1.08 -70.16 -47.14
C MET A 844 0.41 -70.39 -46.81
N VAL A 845 1.08 -71.22 -47.63
CA VAL A 845 2.52 -71.53 -47.54
C VAL A 845 3.11 -71.66 -48.95
N GLY A 846 4.19 -70.94 -49.24
CA GLY A 846 4.90 -70.97 -50.52
C GLY A 846 6.21 -70.17 -50.48
N ASN A 847 7.02 -70.26 -51.53
CA ASN A 847 8.24 -69.46 -51.69
C ASN A 847 8.38 -69.01 -53.15
N GLY A 848 8.82 -67.76 -53.38
CA GLY A 848 9.04 -67.18 -54.70
C GLY A 848 10.50 -66.85 -54.95
N ASP A 849 11.03 -67.23 -56.11
CA ASP A 849 12.43 -67.03 -56.50
C ASP A 849 12.61 -65.88 -57.50
N TRP A 850 13.81 -65.28 -57.53
CA TRP A 850 14.10 -64.01 -58.20
C TRP A 850 15.19 -64.16 -59.28
N ALA A 851 14.81 -64.70 -60.43
CA ALA A 851 15.71 -64.82 -61.58
C ALA A 851 15.59 -63.62 -62.54
N GLY A 852 16.64 -62.82 -62.68
CA GLY A 852 16.81 -61.87 -63.80
C GLY A 852 16.02 -60.55 -63.75
N GLY A 853 15.28 -60.26 -62.67
CA GLY A 853 14.69 -58.93 -62.42
C GLY A 853 13.24 -58.73 -62.85
N VAL A 854 12.46 -59.80 -63.09
CA VAL A 854 11.00 -59.74 -63.32
C VAL A 854 10.30 -60.78 -62.43
N PRO A 855 9.28 -60.43 -61.60
CA PRO A 855 8.64 -61.38 -60.68
C PRO A 855 7.61 -62.33 -61.33
N VAL A 856 7.46 -63.54 -60.77
CA VAL A 856 6.43 -64.55 -61.15
C VAL A 856 5.88 -65.22 -59.87
N ARG A 857 4.62 -65.71 -59.88
CA ARG A 857 3.92 -66.30 -58.71
C ARG A 857 3.62 -67.80 -58.90
N THR A 858 3.65 -68.61 -57.83
CA THR A 858 3.24 -70.05 -57.88
C THR A 858 2.56 -70.57 -56.58
N ASN A 859 1.61 -71.50 -56.75
CA ASN A 859 1.01 -72.48 -55.82
C ASN A 859 0.23 -72.01 -54.54
N ALA A 860 -1.10 -72.25 -54.49
CA ALA A 860 -2.01 -72.12 -53.31
C ALA A 860 -3.34 -72.93 -53.47
N PHE A 861 -4.22 -72.99 -52.45
CA PHE A 861 -5.49 -73.76 -52.40
C PHE A 861 -6.54 -73.17 -51.39
N GLU A 862 -7.85 -73.50 -51.51
CA GLU A 862 -8.99 -72.87 -50.78
C GLU A 862 -10.19 -73.83 -50.49
N VAL A 863 -11.06 -73.53 -49.50
CA VAL A 863 -12.26 -74.31 -49.08
C VAL A 863 -13.42 -73.38 -48.67
N SER A 864 -14.70 -73.77 -48.84
CA SER A 864 -15.88 -72.92 -48.57
C SER A 864 -17.07 -73.61 -47.85
N TYR A 865 -17.87 -72.82 -47.12
CA TYR A 865 -18.98 -73.22 -46.22
C TYR A 865 -20.09 -74.07 -46.87
N ASN A 866 -20.32 -73.95 -48.19
CA ASN A 866 -21.39 -74.67 -48.89
C ASN A 866 -21.06 -76.14 -49.23
N GLY A 867 -19.91 -76.67 -48.79
CA GLY A 867 -19.52 -78.07 -48.98
C GLY A 867 -19.04 -78.45 -50.39
N HIS A 868 -18.85 -77.47 -51.27
CA HIS A 868 -18.25 -77.65 -52.60
C HIS A 868 -16.82 -77.10 -52.65
N SER A 869 -15.90 -77.86 -53.24
CA SER A 869 -14.49 -77.50 -53.43
C SER A 869 -14.16 -77.42 -54.93
N VAL A 870 -13.27 -76.51 -55.31
CA VAL A 870 -12.82 -76.32 -56.70
C VAL A 870 -11.29 -76.30 -56.73
N ILE A 871 -10.69 -76.94 -57.73
CA ILE A 871 -9.23 -76.99 -57.94
C ILE A 871 -8.90 -76.18 -59.20
N TYR A 872 -7.87 -75.34 -59.11
CA TYR A 872 -7.30 -74.61 -60.25
C TYR A 872 -5.93 -75.15 -60.67
N ASP A 873 -5.50 -74.74 -61.86
CA ASP A 873 -4.54 -75.44 -62.72
C ASP A 873 -3.07 -75.49 -62.23
N VAL A 874 -2.33 -76.50 -62.71
CA VAL A 874 -0.91 -76.73 -62.43
C VAL A 874 -0.10 -76.61 -63.72
N ASN A 875 0.56 -75.47 -63.93
CA ASN A 875 1.41 -75.24 -65.09
C ASN A 875 2.85 -74.86 -64.71
N GLY A 876 3.79 -75.77 -65.00
CA GLY A 876 5.18 -75.70 -64.57
C GLY A 876 6.14 -76.53 -65.44
N SER A 877 5.95 -76.49 -66.76
CA SER A 877 6.89 -76.96 -67.81
C SER A 877 7.61 -78.31 -67.58
N GLY A 878 7.01 -79.45 -67.99
CA GLY A 878 7.62 -80.78 -67.76
C GLY A 878 7.37 -81.92 -68.76
N GLY A 879 6.36 -81.85 -69.63
CA GLY A 879 6.16 -82.78 -70.76
C GLY A 879 5.55 -84.17 -70.47
N ALA A 880 5.14 -84.82 -71.56
CA ALA A 880 4.82 -86.25 -71.74
C ALA A 880 3.60 -86.92 -71.01
N THR A 881 2.73 -87.49 -71.86
CA THR A 881 1.97 -88.77 -71.69
C THR A 881 0.96 -88.98 -70.56
N VAL A 882 -0.33 -88.94 -70.96
CA VAL A 882 -1.36 -89.99 -70.74
C VAL A 882 -1.38 -90.74 -69.40
N PHE A 883 -2.45 -90.53 -68.63
CA PHE A 883 -3.02 -91.56 -67.75
C PHE A 883 -4.20 -92.27 -68.45
N PRO A 884 -4.21 -93.61 -68.56
CA PRO A 884 -5.26 -94.35 -69.25
C PRO A 884 -6.49 -94.63 -68.38
N GLY A 885 -7.68 -94.70 -68.98
CA GLY A 885 -8.80 -95.43 -68.38
C GLY A 885 -10.22 -94.95 -68.70
N ARG A 886 -10.46 -93.66 -68.97
CA ARG A 886 -11.83 -93.10 -69.16
C ARG A 886 -11.89 -92.02 -70.25
N PRO A 887 -12.23 -92.35 -71.50
CA PRO A 887 -12.45 -91.36 -72.57
C PRO A 887 -13.74 -90.56 -72.36
N ALA A 888 -13.73 -89.27 -72.70
CA ALA A 888 -14.92 -88.42 -72.65
C ALA A 888 -15.80 -88.61 -73.90
N ILE A 889 -16.94 -89.29 -73.75
CA ILE A 889 -17.89 -89.56 -74.84
C ILE A 889 -18.40 -88.24 -75.42
N LYS A 890 -18.26 -88.05 -76.74
CA LYS A 890 -18.62 -86.81 -77.42
C LYS A 890 -20.12 -86.80 -77.71
N GLY A 891 -20.85 -85.84 -77.12
CA GLY A 891 -22.31 -85.71 -77.28
C GLY A 891 -23.15 -86.10 -76.04
N ALA A 892 -22.52 -86.27 -74.86
CA ALA A 892 -23.22 -86.52 -73.61
C ALA A 892 -22.49 -85.88 -72.41
N THR A 893 -23.23 -85.47 -71.38
CA THR A 893 -22.68 -84.97 -70.11
C THR A 893 -22.57 -86.12 -69.12
N TYR A 894 -21.42 -86.26 -68.46
CA TYR A 894 -21.15 -87.37 -67.55
C TYR A 894 -21.39 -86.96 -66.10
N VAL A 895 -22.50 -87.44 -65.51
CA VAL A 895 -22.76 -87.33 -64.06
C VAL A 895 -23.02 -88.74 -63.53
N ASP A 896 -22.24 -89.14 -62.53
CA ASP A 896 -22.31 -90.40 -61.78
C ASP A 896 -22.80 -91.64 -62.56
N ASN A 897 -22.08 -91.98 -63.63
CA ASN A 897 -22.30 -93.21 -64.42
C ASN A 897 -23.67 -93.26 -65.13
N VAL A 898 -24.21 -92.11 -65.54
CA VAL A 898 -25.40 -91.98 -66.40
C VAL A 898 -25.07 -91.13 -67.62
N ILE A 899 -25.35 -91.66 -68.82
CA ILE A 899 -25.33 -90.91 -70.08
C ILE A 899 -26.64 -90.14 -70.23
N TYR A 900 -26.55 -88.83 -70.47
CA TYR A 900 -27.68 -87.95 -70.76
C TYR A 900 -27.71 -87.59 -72.25
N GLY A 901 -28.85 -87.82 -72.92
CA GLY A 901 -29.14 -87.30 -74.25
C GLY A 901 -30.59 -86.81 -74.35
N TRP A 902 -30.82 -85.72 -75.07
CA TRP A 902 -32.13 -85.06 -75.20
C TRP A 902 -32.26 -84.27 -76.51
N ALA A 903 -33.49 -84.08 -76.97
CA ALA A 903 -33.86 -83.21 -78.09
C ALA A 903 -35.32 -82.74 -77.99
N ASP A 904 -35.64 -81.65 -78.69
CA ASP A 904 -36.98 -81.06 -78.81
C ASP A 904 -37.50 -81.19 -80.24
N VAL A 905 -38.67 -81.82 -80.43
CA VAL A 905 -39.16 -82.29 -81.73
C VAL A 905 -40.48 -81.59 -82.10
N PRO A 906 -40.53 -80.76 -83.16
CA PRO A 906 -41.75 -80.13 -83.64
C PRO A 906 -42.64 -81.08 -84.45
N ALA A 907 -43.95 -80.77 -84.52
CA ALA A 907 -44.92 -81.54 -85.30
C ALA A 907 -44.74 -81.37 -86.83
N THR A 908 -44.68 -82.47 -87.59
CA THR A 908 -44.37 -82.43 -89.04
C THR A 908 -45.29 -83.29 -89.92
N ALA A 909 -46.12 -82.63 -90.75
CA ALA A 909 -47.10 -83.25 -91.66
C ALA A 909 -46.50 -83.99 -92.90
N GLY A 910 -45.34 -84.64 -92.75
CA GLY A 910 -44.66 -85.39 -93.82
C GLY A 910 -45.26 -86.78 -94.10
N GLY A 911 -44.74 -87.48 -95.11
CA GLY A 911 -45.04 -88.90 -95.35
C GLY A 911 -44.22 -89.83 -94.45
N ALA A 912 -44.54 -91.12 -94.48
CA ALA A 912 -43.72 -92.14 -93.83
C ALA A 912 -42.29 -92.13 -94.39
N GLY A 913 -41.28 -92.19 -93.51
CA GLY A 913 -39.87 -92.07 -93.87
C GLY A 913 -39.32 -90.64 -93.97
N THR A 914 -40.11 -89.61 -93.65
CA THR A 914 -39.62 -88.21 -93.61
C THR A 914 -38.68 -88.01 -92.42
N VAL A 915 -37.49 -87.44 -92.64
CA VAL A 915 -36.56 -87.05 -91.57
C VAL A 915 -37.03 -85.76 -90.90
N VAL A 916 -37.01 -85.73 -89.57
CA VAL A 916 -37.35 -84.58 -88.73
C VAL A 916 -36.06 -84.07 -88.09
N VAL A 917 -35.87 -82.75 -88.10
CA VAL A 917 -34.72 -82.08 -87.47
C VAL A 917 -35.23 -81.39 -86.19
N PRO A 918 -34.68 -81.69 -85.01
CA PRO A 918 -35.07 -81.04 -83.75
C PRO A 918 -34.49 -79.62 -83.63
N ASN A 919 -35.03 -78.83 -82.69
CA ASN A 919 -34.58 -77.45 -82.43
C ASN A 919 -33.22 -77.38 -81.69
N ASP A 920 -33.04 -78.28 -80.72
CA ASP A 920 -31.78 -78.57 -80.03
C ASP A 920 -31.54 -80.08 -80.07
N ASP A 921 -30.28 -80.49 -80.27
CA ASP A 921 -29.89 -81.89 -80.40
C ASP A 921 -28.61 -82.18 -79.61
N PHE A 922 -28.77 -82.79 -78.42
CA PHE A 922 -27.64 -83.24 -77.61
C PHE A 922 -27.64 -84.76 -77.54
N GLY A 923 -27.04 -85.38 -78.55
CA GLY A 923 -26.74 -86.81 -78.60
C GLY A 923 -27.63 -87.64 -79.51
N VAL A 924 -28.49 -87.04 -80.34
CA VAL A 924 -29.29 -87.73 -81.36
C VAL A 924 -28.53 -87.78 -82.68
N ALA A 925 -28.88 -88.74 -83.55
CA ALA A 925 -28.32 -88.91 -84.90
C ALA A 925 -29.34 -88.55 -85.97
N THR A 926 -30.56 -89.09 -85.84
CA THR A 926 -31.69 -88.87 -86.73
C THR A 926 -33.00 -89.08 -85.98
N ILE A 927 -34.04 -88.37 -86.42
CA ILE A 927 -35.44 -88.65 -86.07
C ILE A 927 -36.19 -88.83 -87.38
N VAL A 928 -36.99 -89.88 -87.51
CA VAL A 928 -37.67 -90.25 -88.76
C VAL A 928 -39.13 -90.59 -88.49
N LYS A 929 -40.05 -89.99 -89.23
CA LYS A 929 -41.49 -90.29 -89.15
C LYS A 929 -41.77 -91.71 -89.61
N GLY A 930 -42.50 -92.46 -88.80
CA GLY A 930 -42.84 -93.86 -89.01
C GLY A 930 -43.96 -94.08 -90.05
N ALA A 931 -44.46 -95.32 -90.09
CA ALA A 931 -45.52 -95.74 -90.99
C ALA A 931 -46.93 -95.52 -90.41
N ALA A 932 -47.07 -95.43 -89.08
CA ALA A 932 -48.31 -95.02 -88.43
C ALA A 932 -48.37 -93.50 -88.19
N VAL A 933 -49.58 -92.94 -88.05
CA VAL A 933 -49.78 -91.53 -87.69
C VAL A 933 -49.28 -91.31 -86.25
N GLY A 934 -48.60 -90.20 -85.97
CA GLY A 934 -47.98 -89.95 -84.65
C GLY A 934 -46.77 -90.83 -84.31
N GLU A 935 -46.23 -91.59 -85.27
CA GLU A 935 -45.09 -92.49 -85.05
C GLU A 935 -43.77 -91.79 -85.40
N TYR A 936 -42.79 -91.82 -84.49
CA TYR A 936 -41.45 -91.27 -84.71
C TYR A 936 -40.38 -92.26 -84.23
N ILE A 937 -39.41 -92.57 -85.08
CA ILE A 937 -38.25 -93.41 -84.74
C ILE A 937 -37.04 -92.48 -84.51
N VAL A 938 -36.56 -92.45 -83.27
CA VAL A 938 -35.38 -91.72 -82.83
C VAL A 938 -34.17 -92.66 -82.85
N THR A 939 -33.01 -92.20 -83.31
CA THR A 939 -31.73 -92.93 -83.24
C THR A 939 -30.66 -92.04 -82.62
N LEU A 940 -29.92 -92.52 -81.61
CA LEU A 940 -28.91 -91.70 -80.91
C LEU A 940 -27.50 -91.81 -81.49
N ASN A 941 -26.76 -90.69 -81.53
CA ASN A 941 -25.38 -90.62 -82.01
C ASN A 941 -24.35 -90.79 -80.88
N VAL A 942 -24.43 -91.91 -80.16
CA VAL A 942 -23.44 -92.25 -79.13
C VAL A 942 -22.27 -92.96 -79.79
N THR A 943 -21.11 -92.29 -79.86
CA THR A 943 -19.88 -92.82 -80.47
C THR A 943 -18.69 -92.76 -79.51
N ASP A 944 -17.78 -93.73 -79.66
CA ASP A 944 -16.52 -93.74 -78.94
C ASP A 944 -15.59 -92.63 -79.50
N PRO A 945 -15.04 -91.74 -78.65
CA PRO A 945 -14.32 -90.54 -79.10
C PRO A 945 -12.92 -90.84 -79.65
N VAL A 946 -12.43 -92.07 -79.53
CA VAL A 946 -11.09 -92.51 -79.96
C VAL A 946 -11.16 -93.28 -81.28
N THR A 947 -12.23 -94.06 -81.48
CA THR A 947 -12.41 -94.94 -82.64
C THR A 947 -13.47 -94.46 -83.64
N GLY A 948 -14.37 -93.55 -83.23
CA GLY A 948 -15.49 -93.08 -84.04
C GLY A 948 -16.61 -94.11 -84.26
N LEU A 949 -16.55 -95.26 -83.58
CA LEU A 949 -17.54 -96.35 -83.73
C LEU A 949 -18.75 -96.15 -82.79
N PRO A 950 -19.96 -96.59 -83.17
CA PRO A 950 -21.14 -96.48 -82.31
C PRO A 950 -21.05 -97.34 -81.04
N VAL A 951 -21.49 -96.78 -79.91
CA VAL A 951 -21.54 -97.43 -78.59
C VAL A 951 -22.99 -97.80 -78.28
N THR A 952 -23.30 -99.07 -78.01
CA THR A 952 -24.68 -99.55 -77.84
C THR A 952 -25.15 -99.42 -76.38
N LEU A 953 -26.11 -98.53 -76.12
CA LEU A 953 -26.69 -98.35 -74.78
C LEU A 953 -27.51 -99.56 -74.33
N LEU A 954 -27.17 -100.12 -73.17
CA LEU A 954 -27.91 -101.25 -72.58
C LEU A 954 -28.83 -100.79 -71.45
N ASN A 955 -30.06 -101.33 -71.43
CA ASN A 955 -31.08 -101.07 -70.41
C ASN A 955 -31.40 -99.60 -70.14
N ALA A 956 -31.21 -98.72 -71.13
CA ALA A 956 -31.50 -97.30 -71.00
C ALA A 956 -32.99 -97.05 -70.69
N SER A 957 -33.25 -96.21 -69.69
CA SER A 957 -34.55 -95.67 -69.35
C SER A 957 -34.82 -94.42 -70.20
N ILE A 958 -36.05 -94.30 -70.70
CA ILE A 958 -36.48 -93.26 -71.64
C ILE A 958 -37.73 -92.58 -71.07
N THR A 959 -37.63 -91.28 -70.84
CA THR A 959 -38.75 -90.43 -70.43
C THR A 959 -39.07 -89.48 -71.59
N ALA A 960 -40.32 -89.46 -72.04
CA ALA A 960 -40.78 -88.55 -73.09
C ALA A 960 -42.06 -87.84 -72.64
N THR A 961 -42.20 -86.59 -73.04
CA THR A 961 -43.24 -85.67 -72.56
C THR A 961 -43.72 -84.81 -73.73
N LEU A 962 -45.04 -84.64 -73.86
CA LEU A 962 -45.65 -83.72 -74.82
C LEU A 962 -45.37 -82.26 -74.41
N VAL A 963 -45.29 -81.35 -75.38
CA VAL A 963 -45.12 -79.90 -75.14
C VAL A 963 -46.45 -79.19 -75.43
N ASP A 964 -47.01 -78.51 -74.43
CA ASP A 964 -48.24 -77.72 -74.59
C ASP A 964 -47.96 -76.35 -75.25
N ASP A 965 -48.77 -75.99 -76.24
CA ASP A 965 -48.82 -74.65 -76.86
C ASP A 965 -49.66 -73.71 -75.98
N PRO A 966 -49.17 -72.52 -75.57
CA PRO A 966 -49.74 -71.78 -74.43
C PRO A 966 -51.03 -70.98 -74.71
N VAL A 967 -52.09 -71.63 -75.22
CA VAL A 967 -53.47 -71.08 -75.25
C VAL A 967 -54.52 -72.12 -74.80
N GLY A 968 -54.70 -72.22 -73.49
CA GLY A 968 -55.91 -72.67 -72.77
C GLY A 968 -56.82 -73.79 -73.34
N SER A 969 -56.81 -74.95 -72.66
CA SER A 969 -57.87 -75.99 -72.66
C SER A 969 -58.11 -76.69 -74.01
N VAL A 970 -57.40 -77.78 -74.34
CA VAL A 970 -57.45 -79.11 -73.68
C VAL A 970 -56.09 -79.81 -73.84
N THR A 971 -55.67 -80.64 -72.88
CA THR A 971 -54.51 -81.56 -73.06
C THR A 971 -54.83 -82.60 -74.13
N CYS A 972 -54.46 -82.31 -75.38
CA CYS A 972 -54.68 -83.16 -76.53
C CYS A 972 -53.68 -84.34 -76.53
N GLY A 973 -54.14 -85.52 -76.12
CA GLY A 973 -53.46 -86.78 -76.43
C GLY A 973 -52.58 -87.40 -75.34
N SER A 974 -51.81 -88.42 -75.74
CA SER A 974 -50.87 -89.17 -74.89
C SER A 974 -49.64 -89.63 -75.67
N ILE A 975 -48.56 -89.93 -74.96
CA ILE A 975 -47.28 -90.36 -75.53
C ILE A 975 -46.84 -91.70 -74.93
N THR A 976 -46.27 -92.57 -75.75
CA THR A 976 -45.64 -93.83 -75.30
C THR A 976 -44.28 -94.03 -75.95
N THR A 977 -43.38 -94.70 -75.25
CA THR A 977 -42.02 -95.02 -75.71
C THR A 977 -41.82 -96.53 -75.77
N THR A 978 -40.95 -96.97 -76.68
CA THR A 978 -40.44 -98.35 -76.74
C THR A 978 -39.01 -98.41 -76.21
N ARG A 979 -38.52 -99.61 -75.88
CA ARG A 979 -37.16 -99.81 -75.37
C ARG A 979 -36.11 -99.54 -76.46
N ILE A 980 -34.99 -98.94 -76.09
CA ILE A 980 -33.81 -98.81 -76.97
C ILE A 980 -33.37 -100.17 -77.51
N GLY A 981 -33.00 -100.20 -78.79
CA GLY A 981 -32.61 -101.40 -79.53
C GLY A 981 -33.73 -102.01 -80.39
N THR A 982 -34.99 -101.59 -80.22
CA THR A 982 -36.15 -102.24 -80.87
C THR A 982 -36.22 -102.00 -82.39
N PHE A 983 -35.64 -100.89 -82.89
CA PHE A 983 -35.71 -100.48 -84.30
C PHE A 983 -34.34 -100.22 -84.95
N GLY A 984 -33.25 -100.51 -84.23
CA GLY A 984 -31.88 -100.17 -84.61
C GLY A 984 -30.99 -100.01 -83.37
N ALA A 985 -29.66 -100.01 -83.56
CA ALA A 985 -28.72 -99.78 -82.47
C ALA A 985 -28.88 -98.33 -81.95
N ASN A 986 -29.08 -98.18 -80.64
CA ASN A 986 -29.50 -96.92 -79.99
C ASN A 986 -30.80 -96.30 -80.52
N SER A 987 -31.61 -97.04 -81.28
CA SER A 987 -32.89 -96.55 -81.81
C SER A 987 -34.07 -96.97 -80.94
N PHE A 988 -35.05 -96.09 -80.81
CA PHE A 988 -36.33 -96.34 -80.16
C PHE A 988 -37.46 -95.59 -80.86
N LYS A 989 -38.67 -96.13 -80.76
CA LYS A 989 -39.89 -95.51 -81.27
C LYS A 989 -40.63 -94.77 -80.16
N ILE A 990 -41.03 -93.55 -80.48
CA ILE A 990 -42.01 -92.74 -79.78
C ILE A 990 -43.33 -92.82 -80.57
N GLN A 991 -44.45 -92.87 -79.86
CA GLN A 991 -45.77 -92.88 -80.45
C GLN A 991 -46.66 -91.88 -79.70
N THR A 992 -47.10 -90.84 -80.40
CA THR A 992 -48.16 -89.94 -79.96
C THR A 992 -49.52 -90.49 -80.42
N PHE A 993 -50.56 -90.22 -79.61
CA PHE A 993 -51.95 -90.62 -79.88
C PHE A 993 -52.89 -89.47 -79.52
N ASN A 994 -53.82 -89.09 -80.39
CA ASN A 994 -54.92 -88.21 -80.04
C ASN A 994 -55.96 -88.96 -79.18
N LEU A 995 -56.63 -88.26 -78.25
CA LEU A 995 -57.61 -88.84 -77.32
C LEU A 995 -58.96 -88.14 -77.43
N SER A 996 -59.89 -88.80 -78.13
CA SER A 996 -61.27 -88.37 -78.43
C SER A 996 -61.41 -87.25 -79.47
N GLY A 997 -62.55 -87.23 -80.18
CA GLY A 997 -62.70 -86.51 -81.44
C GLY A 997 -63.42 -85.16 -81.34
N GLY A 998 -62.90 -84.15 -82.05
CA GLY A 998 -63.67 -82.96 -82.43
C GLY A 998 -62.87 -81.67 -82.56
N SER A 999 -61.83 -81.45 -81.75
CA SER A 999 -61.15 -80.15 -81.62
C SER A 999 -59.62 -80.17 -81.71
N CYS A 1000 -58.96 -81.29 -81.40
CA CYS A 1000 -57.51 -81.45 -81.56
C CYS A 1000 -57.17 -81.83 -83.02
N LEU A 1001 -56.37 -81.03 -83.72
CA LEU A 1001 -55.97 -81.28 -85.11
C LEU A 1001 -54.68 -82.13 -85.20
N ASN A 1002 -54.82 -83.35 -85.75
CA ASN A 1002 -53.78 -84.35 -86.05
C ASN A 1002 -53.17 -85.07 -84.81
N ASP A 1003 -52.74 -86.33 -85.02
CA ASP A 1003 -52.02 -87.15 -84.01
C ASP A 1003 -50.53 -86.77 -83.86
N GLU A 1004 -50.10 -85.67 -84.47
CA GLU A 1004 -48.71 -85.23 -84.54
C GLU A 1004 -48.50 -84.03 -83.63
N LEU A 1005 -47.97 -84.29 -82.44
CA LEU A 1005 -47.81 -83.34 -81.36
C LEU A 1005 -46.32 -83.14 -81.07
N PRO A 1006 -45.87 -81.93 -80.70
CA PRO A 1006 -44.48 -81.71 -80.32
C PRO A 1006 -44.15 -82.43 -79.00
N PHE A 1007 -42.92 -82.94 -78.90
CA PHE A 1007 -42.46 -83.66 -77.70
C PHE A 1007 -40.97 -83.46 -77.45
N MET A 1008 -40.61 -83.50 -76.17
CA MET A 1008 -39.23 -83.67 -75.72
C MET A 1008 -39.02 -85.10 -75.19
N PHE A 1009 -37.78 -85.58 -75.24
CA PHE A 1009 -37.38 -86.81 -74.57
C PHE A 1009 -36.01 -86.70 -73.90
N LYS A 1010 -35.82 -87.53 -72.87
CA LYS A 1010 -34.57 -87.73 -72.15
C LYS A 1010 -34.26 -89.22 -72.11
N VAL A 1011 -33.05 -89.58 -72.53
CA VAL A 1011 -32.50 -90.93 -72.37
C VAL A 1011 -31.51 -90.94 -71.23
N THR A 1012 -31.58 -91.98 -70.39
CA THR A 1012 -30.65 -92.25 -69.28
C THR A 1012 -30.21 -93.69 -69.34
N GLY A 1013 -28.94 -93.93 -69.64
CA GLY A 1013 -28.41 -95.28 -69.84
C GLY A 1013 -26.95 -95.44 -69.46
N ARG A 1014 -26.48 -96.68 -69.52
CA ARG A 1014 -25.06 -97.03 -69.45
C ARG A 1014 -24.61 -97.62 -70.80
N PRO A 1015 -23.35 -97.37 -71.20
CA PRO A 1015 -22.74 -98.06 -72.33
C PRO A 1015 -22.40 -99.53 -71.97
#